data_AF-A0A8T2P1R4-F1
#
_entry.id   AF-A0A8T2P1R4-F1
#
_cell.length_a   1.000
_cell.length_b   1.000
_cell.length_c   1.000
_cell.angle_alpha   90.00
_cell.angle_beta   90.00
_cell.angle_gamma   90.00
#
_symmetry.space_group_name_H-M   'P 1'
#
loop_
_entity.id
_entity.type
_entity.pdbx_description
1 polymer ?
#
loop_
_entity_poly.entity_id
_entity_poly.type
_entity_poly.pdbx_seq_one_letter_code
_entity_poly.pdbx_strand_id
1 'polypeptide(L)'
;MLLCGSVLLLLASALAFSPERLSLDSEWENWKATHKKEYNGLGEEEIRRAVWEKNMMLIDAHNREYELGMHSYELGMNHLGDMTTEEVAEKLTGLQTPLFRDSNNTFIPDNSIKRLPKAIDYRKLGYVTPVKNQGSCGSCWAFSSAGALEGQLMKTQGNLLSLSPQNLVDCVTENSGCGGGYMTNAFNYVKNNGGIDSEDSYPYVGQDQQCAYSETGKAAECRGYREIAVGDERALQAAVAKVGPVSVGIDATLYSFQFYKRAVALINPDLDLHWEMWKEEHGKIYMFKAEEFVRRQIWEKNLNLISLHNLEASMGIHTYDLGMNHLGDLTAEEILDTFALTQVPSDFNRGPSPFVGASRVPLPHSVDWRKHGLVTEVKNQGHCGSCWAFSAAGALEGQLMKTKGRLVSLSPQNLVDCSYDYGNKGCHGGFMTRAFQYVIENGGINSDLSYPYTGMEGQCNYDATISVANCSSYRFLPKGDEEALKRALAMVGPISVAIDASQPQFHFYRSAVALINPDLNLHWEMWKEEHGKIYMFKAEEFARRQIWEENLDWISLHNLEASMGMHTYDLGMNHLGDLTAEEILDTFALTQVPSDFNRGPSPFVGASRAPVPHSVDWRKHGLVTEVKNQGHCGSCWAFSAAGALEGQLMKTKGRLVSLSPQNLVDCSYDYGNKGCHGGFMTQAFEYVIETGGIDSDFSYPYTAMEGQCNYDATISVANCSSYRFLPEGDEEALKRALAMVGPISVAIDASQPQFHFYRSGVYHDASCTQKVNHGVLAVGYGTLDGEDYWLVKN
;
A
#
# COMPACT_ATOMS: atom_id res chain seq x y z
N MET A 1 60.07 52.04 -12.49
CA MET A 1 60.12 52.17 -13.96
C MET A 1 59.99 50.78 -14.56
N LEU A 2 58.91 50.53 -15.33
CA LEU A 2 58.64 49.38 -16.23
C LEU A 2 58.55 47.97 -15.58
N LEU A 3 57.77 46.98 -16.03
CA LEU A 3 56.48 46.80 -16.73
C LEU A 3 56.30 45.25 -16.80
N CYS A 4 55.07 44.72 -16.64
CA CYS A 4 54.58 43.37 -17.00
C CYS A 4 55.20 42.09 -16.37
N GLY A 5 54.32 41.14 -16.00
CA GLY A 5 54.70 39.72 -15.91
C GLY A 5 53.86 38.84 -14.98
N SER A 6 52.72 38.38 -15.47
CA SER A 6 51.92 37.24 -15.02
C SER A 6 52.77 35.97 -14.77
N VAL A 7 52.45 35.16 -13.75
CA VAL A 7 52.17 33.69 -13.80
C VAL A 7 51.83 33.24 -12.36
N LEU A 8 50.56 32.90 -12.14
CA LEU A 8 50.08 32.08 -11.02
C LEU A 8 49.74 30.71 -11.60
N LEU A 9 50.35 29.67 -11.03
CA LEU A 9 50.33 28.30 -11.54
C LEU A 9 48.91 27.69 -11.56
N LEU A 10 48.60 27.11 -12.71
CA LEU A 10 47.51 26.17 -12.96
C LEU A 10 47.61 24.95 -12.03
N LEU A 11 46.54 24.68 -11.28
CA LEU A 11 46.15 23.33 -10.91
C LEU A 11 44.72 23.13 -11.41
N ALA A 12 44.62 22.37 -12.51
CA ALA A 12 43.37 21.91 -13.07
C ALA A 12 42.69 20.96 -12.07
N SER A 13 41.59 21.38 -11.48
CA SER A 13 40.60 20.48 -10.90
C SER A 13 39.85 19.82 -12.04
N ALA A 14 40.31 18.65 -12.47
CA ALA A 14 39.50 17.74 -13.26
C ALA A 14 38.35 17.25 -12.35
N LEU A 15 37.17 17.84 -12.54
CA LEU A 15 35.92 17.32 -12.01
C LEU A 15 35.73 15.90 -12.58
N ALA A 16 35.70 14.90 -11.71
CA ALA A 16 35.27 13.57 -12.07
C ALA A 16 33.82 13.65 -12.56
N PHE A 17 33.58 13.39 -13.85
CA PHE A 17 32.25 13.26 -14.41
C PHE A 17 31.66 11.92 -13.92
N SER A 18 30.52 11.97 -13.23
CA SER A 18 29.78 10.77 -12.83
C SER A 18 29.11 10.11 -14.06
N PRO A 19 28.95 8.78 -14.08
CA PRO A 19 28.28 8.07 -15.19
C PRO A 19 26.84 8.54 -15.45
N GLU A 20 26.10 8.92 -14.41
CA GLU A 20 24.75 9.49 -14.53
C GLU A 20 24.72 10.80 -15.32
N ARG A 21 25.74 11.66 -15.17
CA ARG A 21 25.79 12.97 -15.85
C ARG A 21 26.01 12.82 -17.35
N LEU A 22 26.78 11.80 -17.75
CA LEU A 22 27.01 11.46 -19.16
C LEU A 22 25.76 10.89 -19.86
N SER A 23 24.85 10.25 -19.11
CA SER A 23 23.57 9.74 -19.65
C SER A 23 22.60 10.88 -19.99
N LEU A 24 22.43 11.83 -19.07
CA LEU A 24 21.52 12.97 -19.23
C LEU A 24 21.94 13.92 -20.35
N ASP A 25 23.25 14.11 -20.57
CA ASP A 25 23.76 14.89 -21.70
C ASP A 25 23.30 14.30 -23.04
N SER A 26 23.40 12.97 -23.20
CA SER A 26 22.99 12.29 -24.43
C SER A 26 21.48 12.34 -24.65
N GLU A 27 20.69 12.22 -23.58
CA GLU A 27 19.23 12.25 -23.66
C GLU A 27 18.70 13.66 -23.99
N TRP A 28 19.30 14.70 -23.42
CA TRP A 28 18.98 16.10 -23.74
C TRP A 28 19.24 16.41 -25.22
N GLU A 29 20.40 16.04 -25.75
CA GLU A 29 20.73 16.24 -27.17
C GLU A 29 19.78 15.46 -28.09
N ASN A 30 19.46 14.22 -27.75
CA ASN A 30 18.51 13.41 -28.51
C ASN A 30 17.09 14.00 -28.47
N TRP A 31 16.65 14.48 -27.32
CA TRP A 31 15.34 15.13 -27.17
C TRP A 31 15.25 16.43 -27.98
N LYS A 32 16.29 17.28 -27.94
CA LYS A 32 16.37 18.50 -28.76
C LYS A 32 16.33 18.18 -30.25
N ALA A 33 17.09 17.18 -30.70
CA ALA A 33 17.10 16.74 -32.09
C ALA A 33 15.72 16.22 -32.54
N THR A 34 15.07 15.41 -31.69
CA THR A 34 13.73 14.84 -31.95
C THR A 34 12.67 15.93 -32.10
N HIS A 35 12.73 16.97 -31.27
CA HIS A 35 11.73 18.04 -31.24
C HIS A 35 12.17 19.32 -31.95
N LYS A 36 13.32 19.30 -32.64
CA LYS A 36 13.89 20.42 -33.41
C LYS A 36 14.02 21.70 -32.58
N LYS A 37 14.59 21.59 -31.39
CA LYS A 37 14.78 22.71 -30.45
C LYS A 37 16.14 23.37 -30.67
N GLU A 38 16.14 24.69 -30.76
CA GLU A 38 17.34 25.54 -30.88
C GLU A 38 17.20 26.71 -29.90
N TYR A 39 18.27 26.98 -29.14
CA TYR A 39 18.29 28.05 -28.13
C TYR A 39 19.42 29.02 -28.48
N ASN A 40 19.07 30.30 -28.65
CA ASN A 40 19.98 31.32 -29.19
C ASN A 40 20.27 32.45 -28.18
N GLY A 41 19.59 32.45 -27.03
CA GLY A 41 19.82 33.40 -25.93
C GLY A 41 20.99 33.01 -25.03
N LEU A 42 21.72 34.01 -24.53
CA LEU A 42 22.74 33.84 -23.48
C LEU A 42 22.12 33.22 -22.22
N GLY A 43 22.52 32.00 -21.86
CA GLY A 43 22.01 31.31 -20.66
C GLY A 43 20.65 30.62 -20.85
N GLU A 44 20.05 30.70 -22.05
CA GLU A 44 18.71 30.14 -22.31
C GLU A 44 18.72 28.62 -22.30
N GLU A 45 19.75 28.01 -22.89
CA GLU A 45 19.86 26.57 -22.99
C GLU A 45 20.00 25.92 -21.60
N GLU A 46 20.80 26.52 -20.71
CA GLU A 46 20.97 26.02 -19.35
C GLU A 46 19.67 26.05 -18.55
N ILE A 47 18.86 27.11 -18.72
CA ILE A 47 17.54 27.23 -18.08
C ILE A 47 16.58 26.19 -18.64
N ARG A 48 16.50 26.05 -19.97
CA ARG A 48 15.61 25.11 -20.66
C ARG A 48 15.94 23.66 -20.32
N ARG A 49 17.23 23.35 -20.22
CA ARG A 49 17.72 22.06 -19.75
C ARG A 49 17.35 21.78 -18.31
N ALA A 50 17.50 22.74 -17.40
CA ALA A 50 17.13 22.55 -15.99
C ALA A 50 15.63 22.28 -15.81
N VAL A 51 14.79 22.95 -16.60
CA VAL A 51 13.33 22.68 -16.64
C VAL A 51 13.05 21.28 -17.17
N TRP A 52 13.73 20.87 -18.24
CA TRP A 52 13.58 19.53 -18.82
C TRP A 52 13.99 18.40 -17.87
N GLU A 53 15.13 18.54 -17.18
CA GLU A 53 15.59 17.57 -16.18
C GLU A 53 14.58 17.45 -15.02
N LYS A 54 14.04 18.59 -14.54
CA LYS A 54 13.00 18.60 -13.51
C LYS A 54 11.72 17.89 -13.98
N ASN A 55 11.30 18.12 -15.22
CA ASN A 55 10.11 17.48 -15.78
C ASN A 55 10.31 15.98 -16.00
N MET A 56 11.51 15.53 -16.39
CA MET A 56 11.84 14.10 -16.42
C MET A 56 11.66 13.46 -15.05
N MET A 57 12.21 14.07 -13.99
CA MET A 57 12.08 13.54 -12.63
C MET A 57 10.61 13.41 -12.19
N LEU A 58 9.76 14.38 -12.55
CA LEU A 58 8.33 14.32 -12.26
C LEU A 58 7.62 13.19 -13.02
N ILE A 59 7.96 13.00 -14.29
CA ILE A 59 7.42 11.92 -15.12
C ILE A 59 7.85 10.56 -14.57
N ASP A 60 9.12 10.40 -14.20
CA ASP A 60 9.64 9.14 -13.65
C ASP A 60 9.09 8.83 -12.26
N ALA A 61 8.86 9.84 -11.42
CA ALA A 61 8.19 9.66 -10.14
C ALA A 61 6.73 9.21 -10.33
N HIS A 62 5.97 9.91 -11.17
CA HIS A 62 4.60 9.54 -11.50
C HIS A 62 4.52 8.15 -12.12
N ASN A 63 5.42 7.81 -13.05
CA ASN A 63 5.37 6.53 -13.75
C ASN A 63 5.73 5.36 -12.83
N ARG A 64 6.59 5.56 -11.83
CA ARG A 64 6.78 4.57 -10.75
C ARG A 64 5.50 4.38 -9.93
N GLU A 65 4.79 5.46 -9.59
CA GLU A 65 3.48 5.36 -8.93
C GLU A 65 2.41 4.70 -9.83
N TYR A 66 2.46 4.92 -11.15
CA TYR A 66 1.63 4.24 -12.15
C TYR A 66 1.92 2.74 -12.22
N GLU A 67 3.20 2.32 -12.19
CA GLU A 67 3.60 0.91 -12.15
C GLU A 67 3.11 0.21 -10.88
N LEU A 68 2.97 0.96 -9.79
CA LEU A 68 2.36 0.52 -8.53
C LEU A 68 0.82 0.57 -8.54
N GLY A 69 0.20 0.92 -9.67
CA GLY A 69 -1.26 1.00 -9.82
C GLY A 69 -1.92 2.18 -9.10
N MET A 70 -1.15 3.15 -8.60
CA MET A 70 -1.67 4.33 -7.90
C MET A 70 -2.28 5.36 -8.86
N HIS A 71 -1.77 5.41 -10.09
CA HIS A 71 -2.34 6.22 -11.17
C HIS A 71 -2.91 5.32 -12.27
N SER A 72 -3.98 5.78 -12.91
CA SER A 72 -4.61 5.06 -14.04
C SER A 72 -3.97 5.39 -15.39
N TYR A 73 -2.88 6.16 -15.39
CA TYR A 73 -2.26 6.71 -16.59
C TYR A 73 -0.76 6.90 -16.44
N GLU A 74 -0.06 6.77 -17.57
CA GLU A 74 1.38 6.99 -17.72
C GLU A 74 1.63 8.39 -18.27
N LEU A 75 2.66 9.06 -17.77
CA LEU A 75 3.22 10.28 -18.33
C LEU A 75 4.36 9.97 -19.30
N GLY A 76 4.64 10.89 -20.21
CA GLY A 76 5.70 10.72 -21.19
C GLY A 76 6.30 12.05 -21.60
N MET A 77 7.63 12.06 -21.71
CA MET A 77 8.35 13.24 -22.17
C MET A 77 7.93 13.59 -23.61
N ASN A 78 7.64 14.87 -23.86
CA ASN A 78 7.16 15.36 -25.15
C ASN A 78 7.81 16.72 -25.51
N HIS A 79 7.35 17.36 -26.58
CA HIS A 79 7.89 18.62 -27.08
C HIS A 79 7.78 19.83 -26.12
N LEU A 80 6.97 19.72 -25.06
CA LEU A 80 6.81 20.72 -24.01
C LEU A 80 7.75 20.49 -22.82
N GLY A 81 8.68 19.52 -22.92
CA GLY A 81 9.59 19.13 -21.85
C GLY A 81 10.44 20.27 -21.29
N ASP A 82 10.79 21.25 -22.11
CA ASP A 82 11.60 22.43 -21.73
C ASP A 82 10.76 23.62 -21.20
N MET A 83 9.46 23.42 -20.97
CA MET A 83 8.54 24.46 -20.48
C MET A 83 8.01 24.11 -19.10
N THR A 84 7.85 25.14 -18.24
CA THR A 84 7.14 24.96 -16.97
C THR A 84 5.63 24.87 -17.22
N THR A 85 4.91 24.31 -16.25
CA THR A 85 3.44 24.21 -16.32
C THR A 85 2.79 25.60 -16.44
N GLU A 86 3.37 26.61 -15.79
CA GLU A 86 2.92 28.00 -15.89
C GLU A 86 3.12 28.58 -17.29
N GLU A 87 4.28 28.31 -17.93
CA GLU A 87 4.53 28.72 -19.32
C GLU A 87 3.56 28.05 -20.30
N VAL A 88 3.23 26.77 -20.07
CA VAL A 88 2.25 26.02 -20.88
C VAL A 88 0.84 26.59 -20.67
N ALA A 89 0.45 26.85 -19.42
CA ALA A 89 -0.83 27.46 -19.10
C ALA A 89 -0.98 28.83 -19.78
N GLU A 90 0.00 29.71 -19.64
CA GLU A 90 -0.04 31.06 -20.20
C GLU A 90 -0.09 31.05 -21.74
N LYS A 91 0.67 30.17 -22.40
CA LYS A 91 0.82 30.19 -23.87
C LYS A 91 -0.21 29.33 -24.60
N LEU A 92 -0.66 28.22 -24.00
CA LEU A 92 -1.44 27.19 -24.71
C LEU A 92 -2.87 27.01 -24.20
N THR A 93 -3.22 27.53 -23.02
CA THR A 93 -4.57 27.39 -22.42
C THR A 93 -5.46 28.63 -22.64
N GLY A 94 -5.69 29.00 -23.91
CA GLY A 94 -6.44 30.20 -24.28
C GLY A 94 -7.97 30.13 -24.13
N LEU A 95 -8.53 29.25 -23.30
CA LEU A 95 -9.99 29.18 -23.13
C LEU A 95 -10.49 30.36 -22.29
N GLN A 96 -11.37 31.19 -22.85
CA GLN A 96 -11.97 32.33 -22.16
C GLN A 96 -13.45 32.07 -21.87
N THR A 97 -13.80 31.75 -20.62
CA THR A 97 -15.20 31.45 -20.28
C THR A 97 -16.03 32.72 -20.03
N PRO A 98 -17.24 32.86 -20.60
CA PRO A 98 -18.09 34.02 -20.36
C PRO A 98 -18.66 34.04 -18.93
N LEU A 99 -18.83 35.25 -18.36
CA LEU A 99 -19.37 35.48 -17.01
C LEU A 99 -20.86 35.10 -16.87
N PHE A 100 -21.62 35.18 -17.96
CA PHE A 100 -23.04 34.84 -18.00
C PHE A 100 -23.31 33.86 -19.12
N ARG A 101 -24.05 32.78 -18.81
CA ARG A 101 -24.47 31.77 -19.79
C ARG A 101 -25.97 31.81 -19.99
N ASP A 102 -26.42 31.58 -21.22
CA ASP A 102 -27.84 31.58 -21.57
C ASP A 102 -28.48 30.24 -21.20
N SER A 103 -29.28 30.24 -20.14
CA SER A 103 -29.97 29.04 -19.64
C SER A 103 -30.94 28.43 -20.67
N ASN A 104 -31.41 29.20 -21.66
CA ASN A 104 -32.31 28.71 -22.70
C ASN A 104 -31.66 27.75 -23.71
N ASN A 105 -30.33 27.69 -23.74
CA ASN A 105 -29.58 26.81 -24.64
C ASN A 105 -29.01 25.56 -23.95
N THR A 106 -29.42 25.28 -22.71
CA THR A 106 -28.97 24.12 -21.96
C THR A 106 -29.45 22.81 -22.61
N PHE A 107 -28.52 21.88 -22.82
CA PHE A 107 -28.81 20.50 -23.19
C PHE A 107 -29.38 19.77 -21.99
N ILE A 108 -30.63 19.32 -22.13
CA ILE A 108 -31.31 18.53 -21.11
C ILE A 108 -31.35 17.07 -21.59
N PRO A 109 -30.72 16.13 -20.86
CA PRO A 109 -30.77 14.72 -21.20
C PRO A 109 -32.21 14.19 -21.19
N ASP A 110 -32.50 13.29 -22.11
CA ASP A 110 -33.82 12.65 -22.20
C ASP A 110 -33.99 11.63 -21.05
N ASN A 111 -34.92 11.90 -20.14
CA ASN A 111 -35.23 11.06 -18.98
C ASN A 111 -35.67 9.62 -19.35
N SER A 112 -35.98 9.34 -20.62
CA SER A 112 -36.33 8.00 -21.10
C SER A 112 -35.14 7.06 -21.29
N ILE A 113 -33.90 7.60 -21.32
CA ILE A 113 -32.68 6.78 -21.47
C ILE A 113 -32.28 6.24 -20.10
N LYS A 114 -32.85 5.08 -19.74
CA LYS A 114 -32.51 4.37 -18.48
C LYS A 114 -31.09 3.80 -18.47
N ARG A 115 -30.45 3.61 -19.64
CA ARG A 115 -29.11 3.02 -19.75
C ARG A 115 -28.30 3.65 -20.89
N LEU A 116 -27.23 4.36 -20.54
CA LEU A 116 -26.24 4.84 -21.50
C LEU A 116 -25.23 3.71 -21.81
N PRO A 117 -24.59 3.73 -23.00
CA PRO A 117 -23.52 2.79 -23.31
C PRO A 117 -22.33 2.99 -22.36
N LYS A 118 -21.75 1.88 -21.89
CA LYS A 118 -20.65 1.88 -20.92
C LYS A 118 -19.34 2.50 -21.47
N ALA A 119 -19.13 2.48 -22.79
CA ALA A 119 -18.01 3.13 -23.47
C ALA A 119 -18.32 3.40 -24.95
N ILE A 120 -17.79 4.49 -25.49
CA ILE A 120 -17.82 4.84 -26.92
C ILE A 120 -16.46 5.43 -27.31
N ASP A 121 -15.92 5.03 -28.47
CA ASP A 121 -14.70 5.59 -29.05
C ASP A 121 -14.96 6.03 -30.50
N TYR A 122 -15.16 7.33 -30.71
CA TYR A 122 -15.45 7.91 -32.02
C TYR A 122 -14.27 7.85 -33.00
N ARG A 123 -13.03 7.58 -32.54
CA ARG A 123 -11.88 7.34 -33.42
C ARG A 123 -12.07 6.04 -34.19
N LYS A 124 -12.52 4.99 -33.49
CA LYS A 124 -12.79 3.66 -34.09
C LYS A 124 -14.00 3.69 -35.03
N LEU A 125 -14.92 4.63 -34.81
CA LEU A 125 -16.10 4.82 -35.65
C LEU A 125 -15.83 5.74 -36.85
N GLY A 126 -14.65 6.39 -36.92
CA GLY A 126 -14.29 7.29 -38.02
C GLY A 126 -14.96 8.66 -37.97
N TYR A 127 -15.32 9.16 -36.78
CA TYR A 127 -16.01 10.44 -36.59
C TYR A 127 -15.08 11.61 -36.24
N VAL A 128 -13.78 11.37 -36.09
CA VAL A 128 -12.81 12.40 -35.69
C VAL A 128 -11.59 12.34 -36.58
N THR A 129 -11.03 13.51 -36.89
CA THR A 129 -9.79 13.65 -37.65
C THR A 129 -8.56 13.26 -36.80
N PRO A 130 -7.37 13.06 -37.40
CA PRO A 130 -6.13 12.88 -36.65
C PRO A 130 -5.84 14.05 -35.70
N VAL A 131 -5.05 13.79 -34.66
CA VAL A 131 -4.65 14.82 -33.69
C VAL A 131 -3.92 15.96 -34.40
N LYS A 132 -4.39 17.20 -34.21
CA LYS A 132 -3.81 18.41 -34.79
C LYS A 132 -2.98 19.17 -33.74
N ASN A 133 -2.02 19.98 -34.19
CA ASN A 133 -1.12 20.75 -33.32
C ASN A 133 -1.42 22.26 -33.44
N GLN A 134 -1.79 22.89 -32.32
CA GLN A 134 -2.09 24.33 -32.25
C GLN A 134 -0.83 25.24 -32.24
N GLY A 135 0.37 24.66 -32.24
CA GLY A 135 1.62 25.42 -32.10
C GLY A 135 1.66 26.23 -30.81
N SER A 136 2.22 27.43 -30.86
CA SER A 136 2.31 28.36 -29.72
C SER A 136 1.10 29.31 -29.60
N CYS A 137 0.06 29.10 -30.40
CA CYS A 137 -1.12 29.95 -30.43
C CYS A 137 -2.17 29.41 -29.46
N GLY A 138 -2.76 30.27 -28.61
CA GLY A 138 -3.82 29.95 -27.65
C GLY A 138 -5.18 29.63 -28.30
N SER A 139 -5.18 28.90 -29.41
CA SER A 139 -6.34 28.63 -30.27
C SER A 139 -7.04 27.30 -29.96
N CYS A 140 -6.82 26.70 -28.80
CA CYS A 140 -7.46 25.43 -28.41
C CYS A 140 -9.00 25.46 -28.55
N TRP A 141 -9.61 26.63 -28.32
CA TRP A 141 -11.04 26.88 -28.54
C TRP A 141 -11.45 26.68 -30.01
N ALA A 142 -10.63 27.11 -30.97
CA ALA A 142 -10.88 26.98 -32.40
C ALA A 142 -10.77 25.52 -32.85
N PHE A 143 -9.73 24.80 -32.40
CA PHE A 143 -9.57 23.37 -32.68
C PHE A 143 -10.71 22.53 -32.09
N SER A 144 -11.11 22.81 -30.84
CA SER A 144 -12.21 22.12 -30.18
C SER A 144 -13.55 22.35 -30.91
N SER A 145 -13.80 23.58 -31.37
CA SER A 145 -14.98 23.91 -32.19
C SER A 145 -14.96 23.23 -33.55
N ALA A 146 -13.84 23.27 -34.26
CA ALA A 146 -13.68 22.59 -35.55
C ALA A 146 -13.91 21.08 -35.41
N GLY A 147 -13.28 20.41 -34.44
CA GLY A 147 -13.44 18.98 -34.21
C GLY A 147 -14.87 18.54 -33.88
N ALA A 148 -15.63 19.37 -33.15
CA ALA A 148 -17.06 19.10 -32.91
C ALA A 148 -17.88 19.19 -34.21
N LEU A 149 -17.60 20.18 -35.07
CA LEU A 149 -18.26 20.33 -36.37
C LEU A 149 -17.89 19.19 -37.33
N GLU A 150 -16.63 18.75 -37.35
CA GLU A 150 -16.16 17.59 -38.12
C GLU A 150 -16.94 16.31 -37.76
N GLY A 151 -17.11 16.06 -36.47
CA GLY A 151 -17.89 14.93 -35.97
C GLY A 151 -19.37 15.00 -36.38
N GLN A 152 -19.97 16.20 -36.39
CA GLN A 152 -21.33 16.40 -36.89
C GLN A 152 -21.43 16.25 -38.41
N LEU A 153 -20.41 16.67 -39.16
CA LEU A 153 -20.35 16.50 -40.60
C LEU A 153 -20.33 15.01 -40.97
N MET A 154 -19.48 14.22 -40.31
CA MET A 154 -19.46 12.77 -40.50
C MET A 154 -20.81 12.15 -40.13
N LYS A 155 -21.43 12.59 -39.02
CA LYS A 155 -22.72 12.06 -38.59
C LYS A 155 -23.87 12.34 -39.55
N THR A 156 -23.92 13.54 -40.14
CA THR A 156 -25.07 14.03 -40.91
C THR A 156 -24.92 13.79 -42.41
N GLN A 157 -23.69 13.80 -42.92
CA GLN A 157 -23.38 13.69 -44.35
C GLN A 157 -22.56 12.44 -44.69
N GLY A 158 -22.03 11.72 -43.70
CA GLY A 158 -21.17 10.55 -43.93
C GLY A 158 -19.78 10.88 -44.48
N ASN A 159 -19.38 12.17 -44.41
CA ASN A 159 -18.09 12.64 -44.89
C ASN A 159 -17.30 13.27 -43.74
N LEU A 160 -16.16 12.67 -43.39
CA LEU A 160 -15.23 13.23 -42.42
C LEU A 160 -14.22 14.10 -43.20
N LEU A 161 -14.33 15.42 -43.02
CA LEU A 161 -13.46 16.40 -43.66
C LEU A 161 -12.77 17.23 -42.59
N SER A 162 -11.47 17.52 -42.77
CA SER A 162 -10.73 18.40 -41.85
C SER A 162 -11.15 19.85 -42.06
N LEU A 163 -11.66 20.49 -41.02
CA LEU A 163 -12.08 21.91 -41.04
C LEU A 163 -10.96 22.80 -40.53
N SER A 164 -10.90 24.04 -41.04
CA SER A 164 -9.85 25.02 -40.75
C SER A 164 -10.04 25.72 -39.40
N PRO A 165 -9.18 25.47 -38.39
CA PRO A 165 -9.16 26.27 -37.17
C PRO A 165 -8.65 27.69 -37.44
N GLN A 166 -7.85 27.91 -38.49
CA GLN A 166 -7.32 29.23 -38.85
C GLN A 166 -8.41 30.19 -39.29
N ASN A 167 -9.39 29.70 -40.06
CA ASN A 167 -10.59 30.46 -40.39
C ASN A 167 -11.27 30.96 -39.10
N LEU A 168 -11.37 30.12 -38.07
CA LEU A 168 -11.96 30.55 -36.79
C LEU A 168 -11.06 31.57 -36.07
N VAL A 169 -9.74 31.33 -35.99
CA VAL A 169 -8.77 32.24 -35.37
C VAL A 169 -8.85 33.64 -35.98
N ASP A 170 -8.92 33.74 -37.31
CA ASP A 170 -8.87 35.02 -38.01
C ASP A 170 -10.23 35.73 -38.12
N CYS A 171 -11.34 34.99 -38.14
CA CYS A 171 -12.65 35.53 -38.50
C CYS A 171 -13.65 35.65 -37.33
N VAL A 172 -13.42 35.00 -36.19
CA VAL A 172 -14.32 35.11 -35.02
C VAL A 172 -13.95 36.34 -34.19
N THR A 173 -14.53 37.49 -34.54
CA THR A 173 -14.19 38.79 -33.93
C THR A 173 -14.55 38.92 -32.45
N GLU A 174 -15.47 38.10 -31.96
CA GLU A 174 -15.86 38.02 -30.54
C GLU A 174 -14.84 37.25 -29.69
N ASN A 175 -13.90 36.55 -30.33
CA ASN A 175 -12.74 35.94 -29.69
C ASN A 175 -11.48 36.76 -30.00
N SER A 176 -10.37 36.44 -29.33
CA SER A 176 -9.10 37.15 -29.44
C SER A 176 -8.06 36.39 -30.26
N GLY A 177 -8.49 35.57 -31.23
CA GLY A 177 -7.59 34.76 -32.05
C GLY A 177 -6.66 33.87 -31.19
N CYS A 178 -5.34 34.06 -31.34
CA CYS A 178 -4.31 33.41 -30.54
C CYS A 178 -4.29 33.84 -29.06
N GLY A 179 -4.88 34.98 -28.71
CA GLY A 179 -5.09 35.41 -27.32
C GLY A 179 -6.20 34.65 -26.59
N GLY A 180 -6.91 33.76 -27.29
CA GLY A 180 -7.91 32.89 -26.69
C GLY A 180 -9.35 33.20 -27.10
N GLY A 181 -10.28 32.39 -26.62
CA GLY A 181 -11.68 32.47 -27.01
C GLY A 181 -12.56 31.40 -26.41
N TYR A 182 -13.84 31.46 -26.77
CA TYR A 182 -14.87 30.52 -26.35
C TYR A 182 -15.54 29.84 -27.54
N MET A 183 -15.89 28.56 -27.39
CA MET A 183 -16.35 27.72 -28.49
C MET A 183 -17.73 28.12 -29.03
N THR A 184 -18.59 28.73 -28.21
CA THR A 184 -19.91 29.17 -28.67
C THR A 184 -19.85 30.36 -29.63
N ASN A 185 -18.88 31.27 -29.44
CA ASN A 185 -18.62 32.35 -30.40
C ASN A 185 -18.25 31.77 -31.77
N ALA A 186 -17.44 30.72 -31.80
CA ALA A 186 -17.10 30.02 -33.03
C ALA A 186 -18.35 29.40 -33.70
N PHE A 187 -19.20 28.71 -32.93
CA PHE A 187 -20.44 28.12 -33.49
C PHE A 187 -21.41 29.19 -34.00
N ASN A 188 -21.51 30.34 -33.32
CA ASN A 188 -22.31 31.48 -33.76
C ASN A 188 -21.74 32.09 -35.05
N TYR A 189 -20.43 32.26 -35.14
CA TYR A 189 -19.76 32.71 -36.37
C TYR A 189 -20.10 31.78 -37.53
N VAL A 190 -19.87 30.47 -37.42
CA VAL A 190 -20.13 29.53 -38.53
C VAL A 190 -21.59 29.55 -38.96
N LYS A 191 -22.52 29.70 -37.99
CA LYS A 191 -23.94 29.83 -38.28
C LYS A 191 -24.28 31.12 -39.03
N ASN A 192 -23.74 32.25 -38.59
CA ASN A 192 -24.06 33.58 -39.14
C ASN A 192 -23.32 33.86 -40.45
N ASN A 193 -22.10 33.34 -40.58
CA ASN A 193 -21.24 33.46 -41.75
C ASN A 193 -21.71 32.55 -42.90
N GLY A 194 -22.55 31.55 -42.61
CA GLY A 194 -23.04 30.60 -43.62
C GLY A 194 -22.09 29.44 -43.92
N GLY A 195 -21.00 29.31 -43.16
CA GLY A 195 -20.09 28.18 -43.24
C GLY A 195 -18.71 28.41 -42.62
N ILE A 196 -17.87 27.38 -42.73
CA ILE A 196 -16.44 27.34 -42.35
C ILE A 196 -15.66 26.63 -43.47
N ASP A 197 -14.44 27.10 -43.73
CA ASP A 197 -13.55 26.52 -44.75
C ASP A 197 -12.94 25.17 -44.34
N SER A 198 -12.54 24.38 -45.35
CA SER A 198 -11.70 23.19 -45.11
C SER A 198 -10.27 23.57 -44.74
N GLU A 199 -9.56 22.68 -44.06
CA GLU A 199 -8.12 22.83 -43.78
C GLU A 199 -7.29 22.99 -45.07
N ASP A 200 -7.68 22.33 -46.16
CA ASP A 200 -6.98 22.43 -47.44
C ASP A 200 -7.18 23.81 -48.10
N SER A 201 -8.36 24.41 -47.90
CA SER A 201 -8.71 25.73 -48.46
C SER A 201 -8.10 26.87 -47.67
N TYR A 202 -7.99 26.73 -46.35
CA TYR A 202 -7.48 27.75 -45.43
C TYR A 202 -6.57 27.10 -44.37
N PRO A 203 -5.30 26.81 -44.71
CA PRO A 203 -4.40 26.05 -43.84
C PRO A 203 -4.03 26.77 -42.53
N TYR A 204 -3.79 26.00 -41.48
CA TYR A 204 -3.37 26.51 -40.19
C TYR A 204 -1.94 27.04 -40.16
N VAL A 205 -1.79 28.29 -39.69
CA VAL A 205 -0.51 28.99 -39.54
C VAL A 205 -0.16 29.24 -38.08
N GLY A 206 -1.16 29.33 -37.20
CA GLY A 206 -0.96 29.51 -35.76
C GLY A 206 -0.51 30.91 -35.38
N GLN A 207 -0.99 31.91 -36.10
CA GLN A 207 -0.81 33.33 -35.83
C GLN A 207 -2.08 34.07 -36.22
N ASP A 208 -2.32 35.25 -35.63
CA ASP A 208 -3.44 36.11 -36.02
C ASP A 208 -3.18 36.72 -37.40
N GLN A 209 -4.10 36.49 -38.34
CA GLN A 209 -4.08 37.09 -39.67
C GLN A 209 -5.39 37.83 -39.95
N GLN A 210 -5.47 38.42 -41.15
CA GLN A 210 -6.73 38.97 -41.63
C GLN A 210 -7.63 37.84 -42.11
N CYS A 211 -8.91 37.87 -41.71
CA CYS A 211 -9.92 36.92 -42.15
C CYS A 211 -9.97 36.81 -43.69
N ALA A 212 -9.73 35.60 -44.21
CA ALA A 212 -9.71 35.29 -45.64
C ALA A 212 -10.77 34.25 -46.06
N TYR A 213 -11.87 34.14 -45.32
CA TYR A 213 -12.96 33.18 -45.61
C TYR A 213 -13.46 33.29 -47.06
N SER A 214 -13.72 32.14 -47.69
CA SER A 214 -14.20 32.08 -49.08
C SER A 214 -15.35 31.09 -49.25
N GLU A 215 -16.46 31.51 -49.86
CA GLU A 215 -17.59 30.60 -50.18
C GLU A 215 -17.18 29.39 -51.03
N THR A 216 -16.12 29.53 -51.85
CA THR A 216 -15.59 28.40 -52.65
C THR A 216 -14.79 27.40 -51.82
N GLY A 217 -14.28 27.81 -50.65
CA GLY A 217 -13.54 26.98 -49.70
C GLY A 217 -14.44 26.29 -48.65
N LYS A 218 -15.72 26.68 -48.59
CA LYS A 218 -16.70 26.23 -47.61
C LYS A 218 -16.82 24.71 -47.55
N ALA A 219 -16.71 24.18 -46.34
CA ALA A 219 -16.68 22.75 -46.05
C ALA A 219 -17.81 22.28 -45.12
N ALA A 220 -18.25 23.12 -44.19
CA ALA A 220 -19.32 22.76 -43.27
C ALA A 220 -20.18 23.98 -42.88
N GLU A 221 -21.39 23.70 -42.38
CA GLU A 221 -22.34 24.70 -41.89
C GLU A 221 -22.79 24.33 -40.46
N CYS A 222 -23.12 25.34 -39.66
CA CYS A 222 -23.63 25.17 -38.30
C CYS A 222 -25.05 25.73 -38.20
N ARG A 223 -26.02 24.92 -37.77
CA ARG A 223 -27.42 25.40 -37.57
C ARG A 223 -27.64 26.00 -36.17
N GLY A 224 -26.77 25.66 -35.21
CA GLY A 224 -26.82 26.09 -33.83
C GLY A 224 -26.12 25.10 -32.89
N TYR A 225 -26.12 25.41 -31.60
CA TYR A 225 -25.52 24.60 -30.55
C TYR A 225 -26.44 24.48 -29.32
N ARG A 226 -26.10 23.54 -28.43
CA ARG A 226 -26.64 23.43 -27.08
C ARG A 226 -25.46 23.35 -26.11
N GLU A 227 -25.59 23.97 -24.94
CA GLU A 227 -24.55 23.94 -23.90
C GLU A 227 -24.85 22.86 -22.87
N ILE A 228 -23.83 22.12 -22.46
CA ILE A 228 -23.94 21.14 -21.37
C ILE A 228 -23.62 21.89 -20.06
N ALA A 229 -24.41 21.63 -19.01
CA ALA A 229 -24.19 22.25 -17.72
C ALA A 229 -22.80 21.89 -17.16
N VAL A 230 -22.12 22.86 -16.53
CA VAL A 230 -20.80 22.64 -15.92
C VAL A 230 -20.91 21.60 -14.83
N GLY A 231 -20.03 20.60 -14.85
CA GLY A 231 -19.99 19.54 -13.85
C GLY A 231 -21.09 18.47 -14.00
N ASP A 232 -21.96 18.56 -15.01
CA ASP A 232 -22.98 17.52 -15.27
C ASP A 232 -22.40 16.41 -16.15
N GLU A 233 -21.71 15.46 -15.53
CA GLU A 233 -21.09 14.32 -16.23
C GLU A 233 -22.11 13.43 -16.94
N ARG A 234 -23.30 13.25 -16.36
CA ARG A 234 -24.35 12.44 -16.98
C ARG A 234 -24.89 13.09 -18.24
N ALA A 235 -25.06 14.41 -18.23
CA ALA A 235 -25.45 15.15 -19.43
C ALA A 235 -24.35 15.10 -20.50
N LEU A 236 -23.08 15.19 -20.09
CA LEU A 236 -21.95 15.04 -21.01
C LEU A 236 -21.91 13.64 -21.64
N GLN A 237 -22.03 12.58 -20.84
CA GLN A 237 -22.09 11.19 -21.33
C GLN A 237 -23.28 10.99 -22.29
N ALA A 238 -24.46 11.51 -21.94
CA ALA A 238 -25.64 11.45 -22.79
C ALA A 238 -25.45 12.20 -24.12
N ALA A 239 -24.81 13.38 -24.07
CA ALA A 239 -24.49 14.16 -25.26
C ALA A 239 -23.49 13.41 -26.16
N VAL A 240 -22.39 12.90 -25.60
CA VAL A 240 -21.41 12.11 -26.36
C VAL A 240 -22.06 10.88 -26.98
N ALA A 241 -22.91 10.16 -26.23
CA ALA A 241 -23.57 8.96 -26.72
C ALA A 241 -24.62 9.22 -27.81
N LYS A 242 -25.41 10.29 -27.67
CA LYS A 242 -26.56 10.55 -28.55
C LYS A 242 -26.24 11.54 -29.67
N VAL A 243 -25.39 12.53 -29.40
CA VAL A 243 -25.10 13.67 -30.29
C VAL A 243 -23.85 13.43 -31.12
N GLY A 244 -22.79 12.83 -30.58
CA GLY A 244 -21.52 12.63 -31.30
C GLY A 244 -20.33 13.18 -30.52
N PRO A 245 -19.18 13.38 -31.18
CA PRO A 245 -18.12 14.22 -30.65
C PRO A 245 -18.65 15.60 -30.26
N VAL A 246 -18.26 16.08 -29.08
CA VAL A 246 -18.66 17.37 -28.52
C VAL A 246 -17.42 18.18 -28.15
N SER A 247 -17.56 19.50 -28.16
CA SER A 247 -16.52 20.41 -27.70
C SER A 247 -16.63 20.57 -26.18
N VAL A 248 -15.49 20.44 -25.48
CA VAL A 248 -15.40 20.56 -24.02
C VAL A 248 -14.28 21.50 -23.62
N GLY A 249 -14.43 22.12 -22.45
CA GLY A 249 -13.34 22.80 -21.73
C GLY A 249 -12.95 21.97 -20.52
N ILE A 250 -11.66 21.85 -20.27
CA ILE A 250 -11.09 21.14 -19.12
C ILE A 250 -10.01 22.01 -18.49
N ASP A 251 -9.72 21.75 -17.21
CA ASP A 251 -8.55 22.33 -16.57
C ASP A 251 -7.29 21.58 -17.03
N ALA A 252 -6.45 22.27 -17.79
CA ALA A 252 -5.21 21.75 -18.36
C ALA A 252 -3.96 22.37 -17.69
N THR A 253 -4.11 22.98 -16.51
CA THR A 253 -3.03 23.70 -15.80
C THR A 253 -2.13 22.80 -14.97
N LEU A 254 -2.35 21.48 -14.98
CA LEU A 254 -1.55 20.52 -14.21
C LEU A 254 -0.50 19.83 -15.09
N TYR A 255 0.66 19.53 -14.51
CA TYR A 255 1.75 18.82 -15.20
C TYR A 255 1.32 17.44 -15.71
N SER A 256 0.37 16.79 -15.03
CA SER A 256 -0.18 15.51 -15.44
C SER A 256 -0.91 15.58 -16.79
N PHE A 257 -1.54 16.71 -17.10
CA PHE A 257 -2.12 16.94 -18.42
C PHE A 257 -1.04 17.28 -19.46
N GLN A 258 -0.06 18.11 -19.09
CA GLN A 258 1.06 18.50 -19.95
C GLN A 258 1.83 17.27 -20.50
N PHE A 259 2.02 16.24 -19.68
CA PHE A 259 2.80 15.05 -20.03
C PHE A 259 1.98 13.79 -20.24
N TYR A 260 0.64 13.89 -20.34
CA TYR A 260 -0.21 12.71 -20.52
C TYR A 260 0.19 11.91 -21.78
N LYS A 261 0.52 10.62 -21.60
CA LYS A 261 0.95 9.73 -22.70
C LYS A 261 -0.14 8.73 -23.08
N ARG A 262 -0.61 7.95 -22.11
CA ARG A 262 -1.68 6.95 -22.29
C ARG A 262 -2.28 6.54 -20.97
N ALA A 263 -3.55 6.17 -20.99
CA ALA A 263 -4.14 5.31 -19.98
C ALA A 263 -4.10 3.87 -20.49
N VAL A 264 -3.51 2.96 -19.73
CA VAL A 264 -3.67 1.51 -19.96
C VAL A 264 -4.30 0.94 -18.72
N ALA A 265 -5.56 0.54 -18.84
CA ALA A 265 -6.22 -0.24 -17.82
C ALA A 265 -5.75 -1.69 -18.00
N LEU A 266 -4.64 -2.03 -17.36
CA LEU A 266 -4.09 -3.38 -17.36
C LEU A 266 -4.69 -4.12 -16.16
N ILE A 267 -5.38 -5.21 -16.48
CA ILE A 267 -5.64 -6.30 -15.54
C ILE A 267 -4.29 -6.98 -15.32
N ASN A 268 -3.89 -7.18 -14.08
CA ASN A 268 -2.69 -7.93 -13.74
C ASN A 268 -2.91 -9.43 -14.04
N PRO A 269 -2.21 -10.02 -15.02
CA PRO A 269 -2.37 -11.43 -15.36
C PRO A 269 -1.96 -12.39 -14.23
N ASP A 270 -1.07 -11.98 -13.31
CA ASP A 270 -0.65 -12.80 -12.18
C ASP A 270 -1.79 -13.01 -11.17
N LEU A 271 -2.80 -12.15 -11.20
CA LEU A 271 -3.97 -12.24 -10.35
C LEU A 271 -5.09 -13.08 -10.97
N ASP A 272 -4.91 -13.68 -12.16
CA ASP A 272 -5.97 -14.42 -12.86
C ASP A 272 -6.51 -15.58 -12.03
N LEU A 273 -5.62 -16.34 -11.37
CA LEU A 273 -6.04 -17.43 -10.48
C LEU A 273 -6.86 -16.91 -9.29
N HIS A 274 -6.42 -15.81 -8.67
CA HIS A 274 -7.11 -15.17 -7.55
C HIS A 274 -8.49 -14.63 -7.96
N TRP A 275 -8.65 -14.16 -9.20
CA TRP A 275 -9.96 -13.78 -9.76
C TRP A 275 -10.93 -14.94 -9.75
N GLU A 276 -10.49 -16.07 -10.32
CA GLU A 276 -11.34 -17.25 -10.52
C GLU A 276 -11.73 -17.84 -9.17
N MET A 277 -10.78 -17.92 -8.24
CA MET A 277 -11.05 -18.36 -6.86
C MET A 277 -12.05 -17.46 -6.15
N TRP A 278 -11.86 -16.14 -6.21
CA TRP A 278 -12.78 -15.18 -5.59
C TRP A 278 -14.18 -15.24 -6.20
N LYS A 279 -14.28 -15.42 -7.52
CA LYS A 279 -15.58 -15.62 -8.20
C LYS A 279 -16.26 -16.90 -7.73
N GLU A 280 -15.52 -18.00 -7.61
CA GLU A 280 -16.04 -19.28 -7.14
C GLU A 280 -16.53 -19.17 -5.69
N GLU A 281 -15.72 -18.60 -4.80
CA GLU A 281 -16.02 -18.40 -3.38
C GLU A 281 -17.30 -17.60 -3.17
N HIS A 282 -17.50 -16.54 -3.95
CA HIS A 282 -18.66 -15.66 -3.82
C HIS A 282 -19.77 -15.91 -4.84
N GLY A 283 -19.70 -16.99 -5.60
CA GLY A 283 -20.71 -17.39 -6.58
C GLY A 283 -20.96 -16.37 -7.69
N LYS A 284 -19.92 -15.66 -8.15
CA LYS A 284 -20.00 -14.60 -9.16
C LYS A 284 -20.02 -15.19 -10.56
N ILE A 285 -21.05 -14.83 -11.33
CA ILE A 285 -21.21 -15.26 -12.73
C ILE A 285 -21.50 -14.03 -13.59
N TYR A 286 -20.68 -13.84 -14.63
CA TYR A 286 -20.84 -12.74 -15.58
C TYR A 286 -21.25 -13.27 -16.95
N MET A 287 -22.34 -12.74 -17.51
CA MET A 287 -22.87 -13.24 -18.78
C MET A 287 -22.06 -12.79 -20.01
N PHE A 288 -21.32 -11.69 -19.90
CA PHE A 288 -20.54 -11.11 -21.01
C PHE A 288 -19.09 -10.87 -20.58
N LYS A 289 -18.12 -11.29 -21.41
CA LYS A 289 -16.68 -11.04 -21.16
C LYS A 289 -16.33 -9.57 -20.97
N ALA A 290 -17.06 -8.67 -21.64
CA ALA A 290 -16.85 -7.23 -21.47
C ALA A 290 -17.29 -6.73 -20.09
N GLU A 291 -18.31 -7.33 -19.49
CA GLU A 291 -18.73 -7.01 -18.12
C GLU A 291 -17.74 -7.59 -17.11
N GLU A 292 -17.35 -8.85 -17.30
CA GLU A 292 -16.33 -9.51 -16.48
C GLU A 292 -15.03 -8.72 -16.45
N PHE A 293 -14.56 -8.24 -17.61
CA PHE A 293 -13.37 -7.40 -17.70
C PHE A 293 -13.48 -6.14 -16.84
N VAL A 294 -14.61 -5.44 -16.87
CA VAL A 294 -14.82 -4.23 -16.04
C VAL A 294 -14.90 -4.59 -14.56
N ARG A 295 -15.60 -5.67 -14.21
CA ARG A 295 -15.74 -6.16 -12.83
C ARG A 295 -14.38 -6.56 -12.24
N ARG A 296 -13.55 -7.19 -13.07
CA ARG A 296 -12.18 -7.54 -12.73
C ARG A 296 -11.32 -6.30 -12.45
N GLN A 297 -11.45 -5.24 -13.25
CA GLN A 297 -10.72 -3.99 -12.99
C GLN A 297 -11.10 -3.34 -11.66
N ILE A 298 -12.39 -3.33 -11.33
CA ILE A 298 -12.88 -2.82 -10.05
C ILE A 298 -12.34 -3.67 -8.90
N TRP A 299 -12.34 -5.00 -9.07
CA TRP A 299 -11.79 -5.94 -8.10
C TRP A 299 -10.31 -5.71 -7.82
N GLU A 300 -9.48 -5.53 -8.86
CA GLU A 300 -8.05 -5.24 -8.66
C GLU A 300 -7.83 -3.89 -7.97
N LYS A 301 -8.63 -2.87 -8.33
CA LYS A 301 -8.56 -1.55 -7.66
C LYS A 301 -8.89 -1.67 -6.16
N ASN A 302 -9.92 -2.42 -5.83
CA ASN A 302 -10.30 -2.66 -4.43
C ASN A 302 -9.25 -3.52 -3.70
N LEU A 303 -8.63 -4.49 -4.39
CA LEU A 303 -7.54 -5.29 -3.83
C LEU A 303 -6.35 -4.41 -3.47
N ASN A 304 -5.95 -3.50 -4.35
CA ASN A 304 -4.85 -2.56 -4.08
C ASN A 304 -5.16 -1.62 -2.91
N LEU A 305 -6.41 -1.15 -2.80
CA LEU A 305 -6.87 -0.35 -1.65
C LEU A 305 -6.72 -1.13 -0.34
N ILE A 306 -7.11 -2.41 -0.34
CA ILE A 306 -6.98 -3.30 0.82
C ILE A 306 -5.50 -3.50 1.16
N SER A 307 -4.67 -3.83 0.16
CA SER A 307 -3.23 -4.07 0.35
C SER A 307 -2.51 -2.84 0.91
N LEU A 308 -2.76 -1.65 0.36
CA LEU A 308 -2.13 -0.41 0.83
C LEU A 308 -2.57 -0.08 2.25
N HIS A 309 -3.86 -0.19 2.57
CA HIS A 309 -4.34 0.05 3.92
C HIS A 309 -3.71 -0.92 4.93
N ASN A 310 -3.62 -2.21 4.59
CA ASN A 310 -3.04 -3.20 5.48
C ASN A 310 -1.53 -3.02 5.65
N LEU A 311 -0.83 -2.52 4.63
CA LEU A 311 0.55 -2.06 4.76
C LEU A 311 0.65 -0.92 5.78
N GLU A 312 -0.18 0.11 5.64
CA GLU A 312 -0.24 1.22 6.60
C GLU A 312 -0.61 0.73 8.03
N ALA A 313 -1.52 -0.23 8.15
CA ALA A 313 -1.88 -0.87 9.41
C ALA A 313 -0.70 -1.61 10.05
N SER A 314 0.10 -2.35 9.26
CA SER A 314 1.32 -3.03 9.73
C SER A 314 2.39 -2.06 10.25
N MET A 315 2.38 -0.82 9.75
CA MET A 315 3.24 0.28 10.22
C MET A 315 2.66 0.99 11.46
N GLY A 316 1.52 0.54 11.99
CA GLY A 316 0.82 1.13 13.12
C GLY A 316 0.06 2.43 12.80
N ILE A 317 -0.13 2.77 11.52
CA ILE A 317 -0.88 3.97 11.09
C ILE A 317 -2.38 3.75 11.31
N HIS A 318 -2.87 2.54 11.04
CA HIS A 318 -4.26 2.12 11.30
C HIS A 318 -4.32 1.04 12.36
N THR A 319 -5.44 0.98 13.08
CA THR A 319 -5.66 0.00 14.17
C THR A 319 -6.48 -1.22 13.72
N TYR A 320 -6.68 -1.38 12.41
CA TYR A 320 -7.56 -2.39 11.82
C TYR A 320 -7.09 -2.80 10.43
N ASP A 321 -7.62 -3.92 9.94
CA ASP A 321 -7.34 -4.44 8.60
C ASP A 321 -8.60 -4.42 7.73
N LEU A 322 -8.35 -4.37 6.43
CA LEU A 322 -9.31 -4.62 5.38
C LEU A 322 -9.15 -6.04 4.83
N GLY A 323 -10.22 -6.57 4.26
CA GLY A 323 -10.26 -7.88 3.62
C GLY A 323 -11.17 -7.87 2.41
N MET A 324 -10.73 -8.56 1.36
CA MET A 324 -11.54 -8.74 0.16
C MET A 324 -12.80 -9.54 0.52
N ASN A 325 -13.93 -9.16 -0.05
CA ASN A 325 -15.22 -9.81 0.20
C ASN A 325 -16.10 -9.79 -1.06
N HIS A 326 -17.34 -10.27 -0.94
CA HIS A 326 -18.30 -10.35 -2.04
C HIS A 326 -18.65 -9.01 -2.73
N LEU A 327 -18.29 -7.86 -2.16
CA LEU A 327 -18.46 -6.53 -2.75
C LEU A 327 -17.24 -6.10 -3.61
N GLY A 328 -16.21 -6.94 -3.68
CA GLY A 328 -14.94 -6.63 -4.34
C GLY A 328 -15.06 -6.14 -5.78
N ASP A 329 -16.06 -6.58 -6.54
CA ASP A 329 -16.28 -6.17 -7.93
C ASP A 329 -17.19 -4.95 -8.12
N LEU A 330 -17.54 -4.26 -7.03
CA LEU A 330 -18.40 -3.08 -7.02
C LEU A 330 -17.61 -1.82 -6.65
N THR A 331 -17.98 -0.68 -7.25
CA THR A 331 -17.45 0.61 -6.81
C THR A 331 -18.08 1.05 -5.50
N ALA A 332 -17.45 1.99 -4.79
CA ALA A 332 -18.03 2.56 -3.57
C ALA A 332 -19.41 3.17 -3.83
N GLU A 333 -19.60 3.84 -4.97
CA GLU A 333 -20.89 4.42 -5.37
C GLU A 333 -21.94 3.33 -5.63
N GLU A 334 -21.59 2.24 -6.33
CA GLU A 334 -22.51 1.11 -6.55
C GLU A 334 -22.93 0.48 -5.20
N ILE A 335 -22.02 0.41 -4.24
CA ILE A 335 -22.30 -0.09 -2.89
C ILE A 335 -23.25 0.87 -2.15
N LEU A 336 -22.99 2.17 -2.19
CA LEU A 336 -23.81 3.17 -1.49
C LEU A 336 -25.23 3.23 -2.06
N ASP A 337 -25.37 3.25 -3.38
CA ASP A 337 -26.65 3.33 -4.09
C ASP A 337 -27.52 2.09 -3.88
N THR A 338 -26.91 0.95 -3.53
CA THR A 338 -27.61 -0.33 -3.37
C THR A 338 -27.86 -0.68 -1.90
N PHE A 339 -26.84 -0.54 -1.05
CA PHE A 339 -26.86 -1.13 0.31
C PHE A 339 -26.96 -0.08 1.42
N ALA A 340 -26.55 1.18 1.20
CA ALA A 340 -26.45 2.22 2.22
C ALA A 340 -27.64 3.20 2.25
N LEU A 341 -28.85 2.71 2.01
CA LEU A 341 -30.05 3.53 1.83
C LEU A 341 -30.76 3.93 3.14
N THR A 342 -30.02 4.14 4.24
CA THR A 342 -30.65 4.63 5.48
C THR A 342 -31.12 6.08 5.30
N GLN A 343 -32.41 6.34 5.52
CA GLN A 343 -33.03 7.66 5.34
C GLN A 343 -33.40 8.28 6.68
N VAL A 344 -32.70 9.33 7.11
CA VAL A 344 -33.04 10.04 8.36
C VAL A 344 -34.32 10.88 8.14
N PRO A 345 -35.39 10.67 8.92
CA PRO A 345 -36.64 11.43 8.76
C PRO A 345 -36.43 12.94 9.00
N SER A 346 -37.13 13.80 8.25
CA SER A 346 -37.01 15.26 8.39
C SER A 346 -37.56 15.80 9.71
N ASP A 347 -38.49 15.08 10.34
CA ASP A 347 -39.10 15.37 11.65
C ASP A 347 -38.27 14.81 12.83
N PHE A 348 -37.08 14.28 12.55
CA PHE A 348 -36.23 13.64 13.53
C PHE A 348 -35.61 14.65 14.51
N ASN A 349 -36.13 14.68 15.75
CA ASN A 349 -35.59 15.48 16.84
C ASN A 349 -35.06 14.59 17.98
N ARG A 350 -33.75 14.65 18.26
CA ARG A 350 -33.15 13.94 19.39
C ARG A 350 -33.44 14.69 20.68
N GLY A 351 -34.43 14.24 21.44
CA GLY A 351 -34.67 14.74 22.80
C GLY A 351 -33.45 14.51 23.72
N PRO A 352 -33.41 15.15 24.90
CA PRO A 352 -32.33 14.96 25.87
C PRO A 352 -32.25 13.49 26.34
N SER A 353 -31.04 12.92 26.37
CA SER A 353 -30.83 11.50 26.70
C SER A 353 -30.47 11.30 28.18
N PRO A 354 -31.14 10.38 28.90
CA PRO A 354 -30.84 10.11 30.32
C PRO A 354 -29.49 9.41 30.54
N PHE A 355 -28.82 8.93 29.49
CA PHE A 355 -27.51 8.27 29.56
C PHE A 355 -26.32 9.24 29.72
N VAL A 356 -26.59 10.55 29.73
CA VAL A 356 -25.61 11.64 29.89
C VAL A 356 -25.40 12.03 31.37
N GLY A 357 -26.02 11.32 32.34
CA GLY A 357 -25.97 11.67 33.76
C GLY A 357 -24.92 10.94 34.61
N ALA A 358 -24.33 11.67 35.57
CA ALA A 358 -23.31 11.39 36.60
C ALA A 358 -23.36 10.05 37.39
N SER A 359 -23.51 8.90 36.74
CA SER A 359 -23.40 7.60 37.40
C SER A 359 -21.93 7.19 37.57
N ARG A 360 -21.46 7.05 38.82
CA ARG A 360 -20.10 6.59 39.18
C ARG A 360 -19.89 5.07 38.97
N VAL A 361 -20.65 4.44 38.09
CA VAL A 361 -20.52 2.99 37.84
C VAL A 361 -19.38 2.78 36.85
N PRO A 362 -18.30 2.07 37.23
CA PRO A 362 -17.21 1.76 36.32
C PRO A 362 -17.75 0.91 35.16
N LEU A 363 -17.45 1.33 33.93
CA LEU A 363 -17.75 0.53 32.74
C LEU A 363 -16.68 -0.57 32.58
N PRO A 364 -17.05 -1.74 32.04
CA PRO A 364 -16.07 -2.73 31.63
C PRO A 364 -15.16 -2.16 30.54
N HIS A 365 -13.89 -2.59 30.54
CA HIS A 365 -12.88 -2.15 29.56
C HIS A 365 -13.27 -2.50 28.11
N SER A 366 -13.99 -3.61 27.91
CA SER A 366 -14.57 -3.98 26.62
C SER A 366 -15.85 -4.79 26.83
N VAL A 367 -16.73 -4.78 25.82
CA VAL A 367 -17.96 -5.58 25.79
C VAL A 367 -18.09 -6.21 24.41
N ASP A 368 -18.24 -7.54 24.37
CA ASP A 368 -18.56 -8.28 23.15
C ASP A 368 -19.77 -9.18 23.40
N TRP A 369 -20.94 -8.73 22.97
CA TRP A 369 -22.20 -9.43 23.20
C TRP A 369 -22.32 -10.77 22.43
N ARG A 370 -21.44 -11.03 21.45
CA ARG A 370 -21.37 -12.34 20.78
C ARG A 370 -20.90 -13.42 21.76
N LYS A 371 -19.91 -13.10 22.59
CA LYS A 371 -19.39 -14.00 23.65
C LYS A 371 -20.43 -14.34 24.72
N HIS A 372 -21.49 -13.54 24.81
CA HIS A 372 -22.60 -13.73 25.74
C HIS A 372 -23.86 -14.30 25.09
N GLY A 373 -23.84 -14.60 23.78
CA GLY A 373 -24.97 -15.20 23.06
C GLY A 373 -26.18 -14.27 22.88
N LEU A 374 -25.96 -12.94 22.85
CA LEU A 374 -27.02 -11.94 22.68
C LEU A 374 -27.16 -11.43 21.23
N VAL A 375 -26.32 -11.90 20.30
CA VAL A 375 -26.30 -11.45 18.92
C VAL A 375 -26.40 -12.69 18.03
N THR A 376 -27.22 -12.62 16.98
CA THR A 376 -27.32 -13.67 15.96
C THR A 376 -26.11 -13.64 15.02
N GLU A 377 -25.97 -14.67 14.18
CA GLU A 377 -24.98 -14.67 13.11
C GLU A 377 -25.16 -13.48 12.16
N VAL A 378 -24.07 -13.08 11.49
CA VAL A 378 -24.11 -12.01 10.49
C VAL A 378 -25.08 -12.40 9.37
N LYS A 379 -26.07 -11.55 9.12
CA LYS A 379 -27.09 -11.79 8.10
C LYS A 379 -26.80 -10.99 6.83
N ASN A 380 -27.11 -11.58 5.68
CA ASN A 380 -26.88 -10.96 4.37
C ASN A 380 -28.17 -10.25 3.88
N GLN A 381 -28.09 -8.94 3.63
CA GLN A 381 -29.22 -8.14 3.12
C GLN A 381 -29.48 -8.32 1.61
N GLY A 382 -28.69 -9.13 0.91
CA GLY A 382 -28.78 -9.30 -0.53
C GLY A 382 -28.70 -7.96 -1.27
N HIS A 383 -29.35 -7.84 -2.42
CA HIS A 383 -29.36 -6.62 -3.24
C HIS A 383 -30.38 -5.55 -2.79
N CYS A 384 -30.91 -5.65 -1.57
CA CYS A 384 -31.96 -4.78 -1.06
C CYS A 384 -31.36 -3.79 -0.04
N GLY A 385 -31.68 -2.50 -0.18
CA GLY A 385 -31.25 -1.41 0.72
C GLY A 385 -31.96 -1.43 2.09
N SER A 386 -31.97 -2.59 2.73
CA SER A 386 -32.74 -2.90 3.94
C SER A 386 -31.89 -2.94 5.22
N CYS A 387 -30.67 -2.38 5.21
CA CYS A 387 -29.77 -2.34 6.37
C CYS A 387 -30.44 -1.78 7.63
N TRP A 388 -31.38 -0.83 7.48
CA TRP A 388 -32.22 -0.30 8.55
C TRP A 388 -33.11 -1.37 9.22
N ALA A 389 -33.66 -2.31 8.45
CA ALA A 389 -34.51 -3.40 8.95
C ALA A 389 -33.68 -4.41 9.74
N PHE A 390 -32.51 -4.80 9.20
CA PHE A 390 -31.58 -5.71 9.88
C PHE A 390 -31.05 -5.12 11.19
N SER A 391 -30.67 -3.84 11.19
CA SER A 391 -30.22 -3.12 12.39
C SER A 391 -31.31 -3.07 13.47
N ALA A 392 -32.58 -2.82 13.08
CA ALA A 392 -33.71 -2.85 14.01
C ALA A 392 -33.98 -4.26 14.57
N ALA A 393 -34.00 -5.28 13.69
CA ALA A 393 -34.19 -6.67 14.10
C ALA A 393 -33.10 -7.12 15.09
N GLY A 394 -31.82 -6.91 14.78
CA GLY A 394 -30.70 -7.31 15.65
C GLY A 394 -30.74 -6.67 17.05
N ALA A 395 -31.17 -5.41 17.16
CA ALA A 395 -31.37 -4.77 18.45
C ALA A 395 -32.50 -5.43 19.26
N LEU A 396 -33.63 -5.75 18.61
CA LEU A 396 -34.75 -6.44 19.25
C LEU A 396 -34.39 -7.88 19.67
N GLU A 397 -33.58 -8.58 18.88
CA GLU A 397 -33.07 -9.92 19.19
C GLU A 397 -32.27 -9.94 20.49
N GLY A 398 -31.32 -9.01 20.64
CA GLY A 398 -30.53 -8.88 21.86
C GLY A 398 -31.39 -8.58 23.08
N GLN A 399 -32.40 -7.72 22.94
CA GLN A 399 -33.35 -7.44 24.03
C GLN A 399 -34.25 -8.64 24.34
N LEU A 400 -34.65 -9.41 23.33
CA LEU A 400 -35.42 -10.64 23.52
C LEU A 400 -34.63 -11.68 24.32
N MET A 401 -33.35 -11.86 24.00
CA MET A 401 -32.46 -12.75 24.77
C MET A 401 -32.32 -12.27 26.22
N LYS A 402 -32.11 -10.97 26.46
CA LYS A 402 -32.02 -10.42 27.83
C LYS A 402 -33.29 -10.58 28.66
N THR A 403 -34.46 -10.41 28.04
CA THR A 403 -35.74 -10.34 28.77
C THR A 403 -36.43 -11.69 28.89
N LYS A 404 -36.28 -12.57 27.90
CA LYS A 404 -36.96 -13.87 27.84
C LYS A 404 -36.00 -15.07 27.85
N GLY A 405 -34.67 -14.85 27.84
CA GLY A 405 -33.67 -15.91 27.81
C GLY A 405 -33.66 -16.72 26.52
N ARG A 406 -34.21 -16.18 25.43
CA ARG A 406 -34.32 -16.87 24.14
C ARG A 406 -33.87 -15.95 23.01
N LEU A 407 -32.77 -16.32 22.36
CA LEU A 407 -32.32 -15.70 21.11
C LEU A 407 -33.14 -16.29 19.96
N VAL A 408 -33.82 -15.44 19.19
CA VAL A 408 -34.64 -15.83 18.03
C VAL A 408 -34.27 -14.93 16.88
N SER A 409 -33.90 -15.47 15.72
CA SER A 409 -33.74 -14.65 14.51
C SER A 409 -35.07 -14.03 14.12
N LEU A 410 -35.18 -12.70 14.22
CA LEU A 410 -36.35 -11.92 13.82
C LEU A 410 -36.30 -11.60 12.34
N SER A 411 -37.47 -11.55 11.70
CA SER A 411 -37.60 -11.36 10.24
C SER A 411 -37.38 -9.89 9.84
N PRO A 412 -36.30 -9.57 9.11
CA PRO A 412 -36.15 -8.26 8.50
C PRO A 412 -37.16 -8.07 7.36
N GLN A 413 -37.62 -9.15 6.71
CA GLN A 413 -38.62 -9.10 5.64
C GLN A 413 -39.95 -8.56 6.13
N ASN A 414 -40.39 -8.98 7.31
CA ASN A 414 -41.59 -8.44 7.94
C ASN A 414 -41.49 -6.91 8.06
N LEU A 415 -40.32 -6.37 8.43
CA LEU A 415 -40.12 -4.92 8.50
C LEU A 415 -40.11 -4.28 7.11
N VAL A 416 -39.42 -4.87 6.14
CA VAL A 416 -39.36 -4.41 4.74
C VAL A 416 -40.76 -4.29 4.14
N ASP A 417 -41.62 -5.29 4.34
CA ASP A 417 -42.95 -5.34 3.71
C ASP A 417 -44.01 -4.53 4.46
N CYS A 418 -43.94 -4.47 5.80
CA CYS A 418 -45.06 -3.99 6.61
C CYS A 418 -44.90 -2.58 7.19
N SER A 419 -43.72 -1.97 7.15
CA SER A 419 -43.47 -0.66 7.78
C SER A 419 -43.60 0.54 6.83
N TYR A 420 -44.20 0.34 5.65
CA TYR A 420 -44.29 1.38 4.62
C TYR A 420 -45.10 2.61 5.08
N ASP A 421 -46.23 2.38 5.76
CA ASP A 421 -47.11 3.43 6.30
C ASP A 421 -46.45 4.25 7.41
N TYR A 422 -45.37 3.71 8.00
CA TYR A 422 -44.56 4.38 9.03
C TYR A 422 -43.44 5.25 8.43
N GLY A 423 -43.30 5.27 7.09
CA GLY A 423 -42.34 6.09 6.37
C GLY A 423 -41.14 5.34 5.81
N ASN A 424 -40.98 4.04 6.11
CA ASN A 424 -39.97 3.22 5.44
C ASN A 424 -40.38 2.93 3.99
N LYS A 425 -39.41 2.59 3.15
CA LYS A 425 -39.59 2.38 1.71
C LYS A 425 -39.01 1.05 1.25
N GLY A 426 -39.14 0.01 2.09
CA GLY A 426 -38.70 -1.34 1.76
C GLY A 426 -37.22 -1.40 1.38
N CYS A 427 -36.93 -1.83 0.15
CA CYS A 427 -35.58 -1.90 -0.40
C CYS A 427 -35.03 -0.54 -0.84
N HIS A 428 -35.86 0.48 -0.95
CA HIS A 428 -35.45 1.85 -1.27
C HIS A 428 -35.05 2.67 -0.04
N GLY A 429 -34.90 2.01 1.12
CA GLY A 429 -34.39 2.64 2.33
C GLY A 429 -35.42 2.87 3.42
N GLY A 430 -34.92 3.32 4.57
CA GLY A 430 -35.74 3.49 5.77
C GLY A 430 -34.91 3.85 6.99
N PHE A 431 -35.58 3.87 8.15
CA PHE A 431 -34.95 4.22 9.42
C PHE A 431 -35.44 3.31 10.55
N MET A 432 -34.51 2.91 11.40
CA MET A 432 -34.74 1.90 12.44
C MET A 432 -35.84 2.32 13.44
N THR A 433 -36.02 3.63 13.67
CA THR A 433 -37.06 4.12 14.59
C THR A 433 -38.47 3.95 14.03
N ARG A 434 -38.65 4.09 12.71
CA ARG A 434 -39.93 3.81 12.04
C ARG A 434 -40.23 2.32 12.11
N ALA A 435 -39.20 1.47 12.01
CA ALA A 435 -39.34 0.03 12.23
C ALA A 435 -39.75 -0.28 13.68
N PHE A 436 -39.13 0.33 14.69
CA PHE A 436 -39.54 0.15 16.09
C PHE A 436 -40.96 0.65 16.34
N GLN A 437 -41.35 1.79 15.74
CA GLN A 437 -42.71 2.33 15.85
C GLN A 437 -43.74 1.36 15.28
N TYR A 438 -43.46 0.79 14.11
CA TYR A 438 -44.28 -0.27 13.53
C TYR A 438 -44.43 -1.44 14.52
N VAL A 439 -43.33 -1.98 15.07
CA VAL A 439 -43.41 -3.13 16.00
C VAL A 439 -44.25 -2.79 17.24
N ILE A 440 -44.12 -1.58 17.79
CA ILE A 440 -44.90 -1.11 18.96
C ILE A 440 -46.40 -1.09 18.64
N GLU A 441 -46.79 -0.45 17.55
CA GLU A 441 -48.20 -0.25 17.21
C GLU A 441 -48.87 -1.49 16.62
N ASN A 442 -48.11 -2.28 15.85
CA ASN A 442 -48.55 -3.55 15.27
C ASN A 442 -48.63 -4.68 16.33
N GLY A 443 -48.07 -4.46 17.52
CA GLY A 443 -48.10 -5.42 18.62
C GLY A 443 -47.11 -6.58 18.49
N GLY A 444 -46.12 -6.47 17.60
CA GLY A 444 -45.00 -7.40 17.50
C GLY A 444 -44.46 -7.64 16.10
N ILE A 445 -43.60 -8.66 15.99
CA ILE A 445 -42.85 -9.06 14.79
C ILE A 445 -42.68 -10.58 14.74
N ASN A 446 -42.71 -11.15 13.53
CA ASN A 446 -42.50 -12.58 13.29
C ASN A 446 -41.01 -12.98 13.25
N SER A 447 -40.74 -14.28 13.37
CA SER A 447 -39.38 -14.82 13.24
C SER A 447 -39.00 -14.94 11.77
N ASP A 448 -37.70 -14.95 11.50
CA ASP A 448 -37.17 -15.20 10.16
C ASP A 448 -37.53 -16.61 9.66
N LEU A 449 -37.73 -17.57 10.57
CA LEU A 449 -38.21 -18.91 10.22
C LEU A 449 -39.65 -18.90 9.68
N SER A 450 -40.53 -18.06 10.25
CA SER A 450 -41.95 -18.00 9.84
C SER A 450 -42.21 -16.99 8.72
N TYR A 451 -41.33 -15.99 8.56
CA TYR A 451 -41.40 -14.99 7.50
C TYR A 451 -39.99 -14.76 6.92
N PRO A 452 -39.50 -15.67 6.07
CA PRO A 452 -38.11 -15.65 5.59
C PRO A 452 -37.76 -14.42 4.76
N TYR A 453 -36.50 -14.01 4.86
CA TYR A 453 -35.94 -12.95 4.03
C TYR A 453 -35.80 -13.34 2.56
N THR A 454 -36.29 -12.48 1.68
CA THR A 454 -36.29 -12.69 0.22
C THR A 454 -35.44 -11.69 -0.55
N GLY A 455 -35.00 -10.61 0.10
CA GLY A 455 -34.22 -9.55 -0.56
C GLY A 455 -35.01 -8.72 -1.58
N MET A 456 -36.34 -8.76 -1.51
CA MET A 456 -37.24 -8.01 -2.40
C MET A 456 -38.41 -7.45 -1.61
N GLU A 457 -39.08 -6.44 -2.16
CA GLU A 457 -40.32 -5.90 -1.59
C GLU A 457 -41.49 -6.85 -1.88
N GLY A 458 -42.19 -7.25 -0.82
CA GLY A 458 -43.38 -8.08 -0.87
C GLY A 458 -44.62 -7.39 -0.32
N GLN A 459 -45.73 -8.12 -0.32
CA GLN A 459 -46.92 -7.71 0.40
C GLN A 459 -46.78 -8.06 1.89
N CYS A 460 -47.25 -7.18 2.77
CA CYS A 460 -47.21 -7.42 4.21
C CYS A 460 -48.07 -8.64 4.59
N ASN A 461 -47.43 -9.71 5.06
CA ASN A 461 -48.06 -10.95 5.51
C ASN A 461 -47.82 -11.25 6.99
N TYR A 462 -47.82 -10.21 7.84
CA TYR A 462 -47.63 -10.39 9.28
C TYR A 462 -48.76 -11.22 9.91
N ASP A 463 -48.39 -12.19 10.75
CA ASP A 463 -49.32 -13.02 11.53
C ASP A 463 -49.12 -12.80 13.03
N ALA A 464 -50.10 -12.14 13.66
CA ALA A 464 -50.08 -11.82 15.08
C ALA A 464 -50.09 -13.07 16.00
N THR A 465 -50.60 -14.21 15.52
CA THR A 465 -50.71 -15.44 16.34
C THR A 465 -49.36 -16.12 16.56
N ILE A 466 -48.39 -15.87 15.68
CA ILE A 466 -47.03 -16.43 15.73
C ILE A 466 -45.97 -15.35 15.96
N SER A 467 -46.38 -14.18 16.46
CA SER A 467 -45.47 -13.10 16.86
C SER A 467 -44.50 -13.57 17.97
N VAL A 468 -43.20 -13.34 17.78
CA VAL A 468 -42.15 -13.87 18.67
C VAL A 468 -41.51 -12.79 19.55
N ALA A 469 -41.61 -11.53 19.16
CA ALA A 469 -41.07 -10.38 19.88
C ALA A 469 -42.00 -9.16 19.76
N ASN A 470 -41.93 -8.28 20.75
CA ASN A 470 -42.60 -6.99 20.75
C ASN A 470 -41.69 -5.96 21.45
N CYS A 471 -41.90 -4.69 21.14
CA CYS A 471 -41.24 -3.54 21.74
C CYS A 471 -42.31 -2.62 22.35
N SER A 472 -42.04 -2.01 23.50
CA SER A 472 -42.96 -1.05 24.13
C SER A 472 -42.49 0.40 23.97
N SER A 473 -41.18 0.62 23.84
CA SER A 473 -40.59 1.95 23.66
C SER A 473 -39.15 1.83 23.17
N TYR A 474 -38.65 2.89 22.54
CA TYR A 474 -37.24 3.08 22.21
C TYR A 474 -36.74 4.42 22.77
N ARG A 475 -35.43 4.56 22.89
CA ARG A 475 -34.77 5.79 23.38
C ARG A 475 -33.67 6.22 22.44
N PHE A 476 -33.44 7.52 22.37
CA PHE A 476 -32.38 8.11 21.58
C PHE A 476 -31.09 8.32 22.36
N LEU A 477 -29.97 8.10 21.67
CA LEU A 477 -28.66 8.55 22.11
C LEU A 477 -28.27 9.82 21.35
N PRO A 478 -27.52 10.75 21.97
CA PRO A 478 -27.03 11.94 21.30
C PRO A 478 -26.15 11.58 20.08
N LYS A 479 -26.15 12.43 19.04
CA LYS A 479 -25.32 12.20 17.84
C LYS A 479 -23.85 12.45 18.19
N GLY A 480 -22.97 11.51 17.84
CA GLY A 480 -21.53 11.67 18.04
C GLY A 480 -21.07 11.58 19.50
N ASP A 481 -21.93 11.15 20.42
CA ASP A 481 -21.56 10.96 21.83
C ASP A 481 -21.15 9.49 22.07
N GLU A 482 -19.85 9.23 21.90
CA GLU A 482 -19.27 7.89 22.10
C GLU A 482 -19.44 7.38 23.53
N GLU A 483 -19.41 8.27 24.52
CA GLU A 483 -19.50 7.89 25.92
C GLU A 483 -20.92 7.45 26.29
N ALA A 484 -21.94 8.12 25.75
CA ALA A 484 -23.32 7.65 25.81
C ALA A 484 -23.50 6.31 25.08
N LEU A 485 -22.83 6.10 23.94
CA LEU A 485 -22.86 4.85 23.18
C LEU A 485 -22.24 3.69 23.96
N LYS A 486 -21.03 3.87 24.51
CA LYS A 486 -20.33 2.88 25.36
C LYS A 486 -21.17 2.51 26.58
N ARG A 487 -21.74 3.51 27.27
CA ARG A 487 -22.65 3.29 28.42
C ARG A 487 -23.88 2.50 28.02
N ALA A 488 -24.53 2.86 26.92
CA ALA A 488 -25.71 2.16 26.44
C ALA A 488 -25.38 0.71 26.06
N LEU A 489 -24.28 0.45 25.34
CA LEU A 489 -23.85 -0.90 25.01
C LEU A 489 -23.58 -1.75 26.25
N ALA A 490 -22.87 -1.21 27.24
CA ALA A 490 -22.52 -1.93 28.46
C ALA A 490 -23.73 -2.22 29.36
N MET A 491 -24.68 -1.28 29.48
CA MET A 491 -25.80 -1.41 30.41
C MET A 491 -27.05 -2.01 29.75
N VAL A 492 -27.34 -1.65 28.50
CA VAL A 492 -28.59 -2.00 27.81
C VAL A 492 -28.44 -3.25 26.95
N GLY A 493 -27.27 -3.51 26.36
CA GLY A 493 -27.06 -4.66 25.47
C GLY A 493 -26.76 -4.23 24.03
N PRO A 494 -26.95 -5.13 23.04
CA PRO A 494 -26.88 -4.75 21.63
C PRO A 494 -27.87 -3.63 21.31
N ILE A 495 -27.43 -2.64 20.54
CA ILE A 495 -28.20 -1.46 20.15
C ILE A 495 -28.09 -1.24 18.65
N SER A 496 -29.13 -0.64 18.07
CA SER A 496 -29.16 -0.24 16.67
C SER A 496 -28.43 1.09 16.49
N VAL A 497 -27.55 1.16 15.49
CA VAL A 497 -26.79 2.37 15.14
C VAL A 497 -26.92 2.66 13.64
N ALA A 498 -26.71 3.93 13.29
CA ALA A 498 -26.50 4.39 11.93
C ALA A 498 -25.14 5.08 11.88
N ILE A 499 -24.34 4.72 10.87
CA ILE A 499 -22.97 5.17 10.68
C ILE A 499 -22.81 5.71 9.26
N ASP A 500 -21.75 6.48 9.05
CA ASP A 500 -21.36 6.89 7.71
C ASP A 500 -20.55 5.77 7.06
N ALA A 501 -21.13 5.14 6.04
CA ALA A 501 -20.51 4.07 5.27
C ALA A 501 -19.89 4.59 3.96
N SER A 502 -19.81 5.90 3.74
CA SER A 502 -19.32 6.47 2.47
C SER A 502 -17.85 6.16 2.16
N GLN A 503 -17.07 5.83 3.20
CA GLN A 503 -15.65 5.54 3.05
C GLN A 503 -15.43 4.13 2.47
N PRO A 504 -14.66 3.97 1.39
CA PRO A 504 -14.38 2.66 0.79
C PRO A 504 -13.77 1.64 1.76
N GLN A 505 -12.96 2.11 2.71
CA GLN A 505 -12.37 1.29 3.78
C GLN A 505 -13.45 0.58 4.62
N PHE A 506 -14.60 1.21 4.83
CA PHE A 506 -15.69 0.60 5.59
C PHE A 506 -16.27 -0.63 4.88
N HIS A 507 -16.32 -0.63 3.55
CA HIS A 507 -16.87 -1.73 2.76
C HIS A 507 -16.04 -3.01 2.85
N PHE A 508 -14.73 -2.85 3.11
CA PHE A 508 -13.78 -3.95 3.22
C PHE A 508 -13.30 -4.17 4.64
N TYR A 509 -13.88 -3.50 5.63
CA TYR A 509 -13.49 -3.65 7.02
C TYR A 509 -13.60 -5.12 7.45
N ARG A 510 -12.47 -5.70 7.87
CA ARG A 510 -12.40 -7.10 8.33
C ARG A 510 -12.38 -7.16 9.85
N SER A 511 -11.46 -6.45 10.49
CA SER A 511 -11.39 -6.39 11.94
C SER A 511 -10.44 -5.31 12.46
N ALA A 512 -10.80 -4.69 13.58
CA ALA A 512 -9.83 -4.19 14.55
C ALA A 512 -9.36 -5.39 15.36
N VAL A 513 -8.09 -5.75 15.25
CA VAL A 513 -7.42 -6.99 15.70
C VAL A 513 -7.51 -8.14 14.68
N ALA A 514 -6.35 -8.54 14.15
CA ALA A 514 -6.14 -9.54 13.10
C ALA A 514 -6.91 -10.85 13.33
N LEU A 515 -7.62 -11.31 12.30
CA LEU A 515 -8.18 -12.65 12.24
C LEU A 515 -7.27 -13.51 11.36
N ILE A 516 -6.86 -14.66 11.93
CA ILE A 516 -6.06 -15.72 11.29
C ILE A 516 -6.58 -16.05 9.88
N ASN A 517 -5.67 -16.12 8.91
CA ASN A 517 -5.97 -16.52 7.55
C ASN A 517 -6.21 -18.05 7.45
N PRO A 518 -7.44 -18.49 7.14
CA PRO A 518 -7.76 -19.91 7.08
C PRO A 518 -7.03 -20.67 5.96
N ASP A 519 -6.58 -20.00 4.90
CA ASP A 519 -5.85 -20.63 3.79
C ASP A 519 -4.45 -21.11 4.21
N LEU A 520 -3.90 -20.48 5.25
CA LEU A 520 -2.60 -20.81 5.78
C LEU A 520 -2.68 -21.93 6.84
N ASN A 521 -3.85 -22.49 7.14
CA ASN A 521 -4.01 -23.53 8.17
C ASN A 521 -3.13 -24.76 7.91
N LEU A 522 -3.06 -25.25 6.67
CA LEU A 522 -2.20 -26.38 6.34
C LEU A 522 -0.72 -26.04 6.55
N HIS A 523 -0.31 -24.84 6.13
CA HIS A 523 1.05 -24.36 6.29
C HIS A 523 1.42 -24.18 7.77
N TRP A 524 0.46 -23.80 8.63
CA TRP A 524 0.64 -23.77 10.09
C TRP A 524 1.04 -25.12 10.64
N GLU A 525 0.25 -26.14 10.30
CA GLU A 525 0.41 -27.48 10.85
C GLU A 525 1.73 -28.08 10.36
N MET A 526 2.06 -27.88 9.09
CA MET A 526 3.36 -28.27 8.52
C MET A 526 4.52 -27.57 9.22
N TRP A 527 4.44 -26.26 9.43
CA TRP A 527 5.50 -25.51 10.11
C TRP A 527 5.67 -25.94 11.57
N LYS A 528 4.56 -26.18 12.29
CA LYS A 528 4.61 -26.70 13.67
C LYS A 528 5.23 -28.09 13.72
N GLU A 529 4.87 -28.98 12.78
CA GLU A 529 5.43 -30.33 12.69
C GLU A 529 6.93 -30.28 12.39
N GLU A 530 7.34 -29.49 11.41
CA GLU A 530 8.74 -29.30 11.01
C GLU A 530 9.62 -28.79 12.16
N HIS A 531 9.10 -27.84 12.95
CA HIS A 531 9.85 -27.20 14.04
C HIS A 531 9.54 -27.78 15.43
N GLY A 532 8.74 -28.84 15.52
CA GLY A 532 8.39 -29.50 16.78
C GLY A 532 7.64 -28.59 17.77
N LYS A 533 6.80 -27.67 17.27
CA LYS A 533 6.09 -26.68 18.09
C LYS A 533 4.84 -27.29 18.73
N ILE A 534 4.76 -27.19 20.06
CA ILE A 534 3.65 -27.72 20.86
C ILE A 534 3.16 -26.61 21.78
N TYR A 535 1.87 -26.29 21.69
CA TYR A 535 1.22 -25.29 22.53
C TYR A 535 0.21 -25.97 23.45
N MET A 536 0.25 -25.66 24.75
CA MET A 536 -0.61 -26.34 25.74
C MET A 536 -2.06 -25.86 25.68
N PHE A 537 -2.27 -24.60 25.28
CA PHE A 537 -3.59 -23.97 25.25
C PHE A 537 -3.91 -23.44 23.85
N LYS A 538 -5.15 -23.65 23.40
CA LYS A 538 -5.63 -23.09 22.11
C LYS A 538 -5.50 -21.57 22.01
N ALA A 539 -5.59 -20.86 23.13
CA ALA A 539 -5.42 -19.41 23.16
C ALA A 539 -3.96 -18.99 22.89
N GLU A 540 -3.00 -19.73 23.41
CA GLU A 540 -1.58 -19.54 23.13
C GLU A 540 -1.27 -19.89 21.68
N GLU A 541 -1.77 -21.04 21.21
CA GLU A 541 -1.63 -21.45 19.81
C GLU A 541 -2.18 -20.39 18.85
N PHE A 542 -3.35 -19.81 19.15
CA PHE A 542 -3.94 -18.74 18.38
C PHE A 542 -3.06 -17.49 18.34
N ALA A 543 -2.50 -17.07 19.49
CA ALA A 543 -1.61 -15.91 19.55
C ALA A 543 -0.29 -16.15 18.80
N ARG A 544 0.30 -17.33 18.95
CA ARG A 544 1.52 -17.77 18.25
C ARG A 544 1.31 -17.85 16.75
N ARG A 545 0.13 -18.32 16.35
CA ARG A 545 -0.30 -18.34 14.96
C ARG A 545 -0.37 -16.94 14.36
N GLN A 546 -0.90 -15.98 15.09
CA GLN A 546 -1.00 -14.60 14.60
C GLN A 546 0.39 -14.01 14.34
N ILE A 547 1.31 -14.16 15.30
CA ILE A 547 2.72 -13.71 15.16
C ILE A 547 3.39 -14.38 13.96
N TRP A 548 3.12 -15.68 13.75
CA TRP A 548 3.64 -16.41 12.60
C TRP A 548 3.15 -15.87 11.27
N GLU A 549 1.87 -15.50 11.16
CA GLU A 549 1.33 -14.90 9.92
C GLU A 549 1.90 -13.50 9.70
N GLU A 550 2.02 -12.68 10.75
CA GLU A 550 2.64 -11.35 10.68
C GLU A 550 4.10 -11.44 10.20
N ASN A 551 4.88 -12.36 10.77
CA ASN A 551 6.26 -12.62 10.33
C ASN A 551 6.32 -13.17 8.90
N LEU A 552 5.38 -14.02 8.49
CA LEU A 552 5.33 -14.57 7.13
C LEU A 552 5.06 -13.50 6.08
N ASP A 553 4.11 -12.61 6.35
CA ASP A 553 3.77 -11.49 5.46
C ASP A 553 4.96 -10.55 5.30
N TRP A 554 5.63 -10.23 6.42
CA TRP A 554 6.81 -9.38 6.42
C TRP A 554 8.01 -10.01 5.68
N ILE A 555 8.27 -11.31 5.88
CA ILE A 555 9.29 -12.07 5.11
C ILE A 555 8.98 -12.04 3.61
N SER A 556 7.70 -12.20 3.26
CA SER A 556 7.25 -12.21 1.86
C SER A 556 7.48 -10.86 1.19
N LEU A 557 7.18 -9.76 1.90
CA LEU A 557 7.43 -8.40 1.44
C LEU A 557 8.93 -8.13 1.23
N HIS A 558 9.77 -8.48 2.20
CA HIS A 558 11.23 -8.33 2.07
C HIS A 558 11.78 -9.09 0.86
N ASN A 559 11.34 -10.34 0.66
CA ASN A 559 11.80 -11.14 -0.47
C ASN A 559 11.33 -10.60 -1.83
N LEU A 560 10.18 -9.93 -1.87
CA LEU A 560 9.75 -9.18 -3.04
C LEU A 560 10.70 -8.00 -3.32
N GLU A 561 11.06 -7.22 -2.29
CA GLU A 561 12.06 -6.14 -2.41
C GLU A 561 13.43 -6.65 -2.85
N ALA A 562 13.88 -7.78 -2.30
CA ALA A 562 15.12 -8.44 -2.69
C ALA A 562 15.10 -8.87 -4.17
N SER A 563 13.97 -9.37 -4.67
CA SER A 563 13.80 -9.73 -6.08
C SER A 563 13.91 -8.54 -7.05
N MET A 564 13.69 -7.32 -6.55
CA MET A 564 13.86 -6.06 -7.28
C MET A 564 15.28 -5.47 -7.13
N GLY A 565 16.19 -6.18 -6.47
CA GLY A 565 17.57 -5.74 -6.23
C GLY A 565 17.71 -4.68 -5.14
N MET A 566 16.69 -4.50 -4.29
CA MET A 566 16.77 -3.56 -3.15
C MET A 566 17.56 -4.13 -1.97
N HIS A 567 17.64 -5.46 -1.87
CA HIS A 567 18.40 -6.17 -0.84
C HIS A 567 19.30 -7.21 -1.49
N THR A 568 20.45 -7.44 -0.87
CA THR A 568 21.46 -8.43 -1.29
C THR A 568 21.27 -9.80 -0.64
N TYR A 569 20.13 -10.01 0.05
CA TYR A 569 19.81 -11.21 0.79
C TYR A 569 18.31 -11.47 0.83
N ASP A 570 17.97 -12.73 1.13
CA ASP A 570 16.60 -13.19 1.32
C ASP A 570 16.37 -13.60 2.77
N LEU A 571 15.09 -13.55 3.15
CA LEU A 571 14.57 -14.07 4.40
C LEU A 571 13.84 -15.40 4.19
N GLY A 572 13.63 -16.12 5.28
CA GLY A 572 12.91 -17.38 5.29
C GLY A 572 12.28 -17.65 6.62
N MET A 573 11.06 -18.18 6.59
CA MET A 573 10.36 -18.62 7.80
C MET A 573 11.16 -19.75 8.45
N ASN A 574 11.49 -19.58 9.73
CA ASN A 574 12.31 -20.53 10.50
C ASN A 574 11.67 -20.82 11.87
N HIS A 575 12.39 -21.51 12.75
CA HIS A 575 11.90 -21.91 14.07
C HIS A 575 11.54 -20.75 15.02
N LEU A 576 11.95 -19.51 14.71
CA LEU A 576 11.62 -18.30 15.47
C LEU A 576 10.32 -17.64 14.98
N GLY A 577 9.67 -18.19 13.96
CA GLY A 577 8.51 -17.61 13.29
C GLY A 577 7.32 -17.24 14.17
N ASP A 578 7.13 -17.92 15.30
CA ASP A 578 6.04 -17.64 16.26
C ASP A 578 6.44 -16.72 17.42
N LEU A 579 7.63 -16.10 17.36
CA LEU A 579 8.16 -15.19 18.37
C LEU A 579 8.18 -13.75 17.85
N THR A 580 8.00 -12.79 18.76
CA THR A 580 8.25 -11.37 18.45
C THR A 580 9.75 -11.06 18.49
N ALA A 581 10.15 -9.95 17.87
CA ALA A 581 11.53 -9.49 17.91
C ALA A 581 12.03 -9.31 19.35
N GLU A 582 11.20 -8.77 20.25
CA GLU A 582 11.53 -8.61 21.67
C GLU A 582 11.73 -9.95 22.37
N GLU A 583 10.84 -10.93 22.15
CA GLU A 583 11.00 -12.28 22.71
C GLU A 583 12.30 -12.93 22.23
N ILE A 584 12.68 -12.70 20.96
CA ILE A 584 13.94 -13.18 20.40
C ILE A 584 15.13 -12.51 21.09
N LEU A 585 15.12 -11.20 21.25
CA LEU A 585 16.23 -10.47 21.86
C LEU A 585 16.41 -10.80 23.34
N ASP A 586 15.32 -10.84 24.10
CA ASP A 586 15.33 -11.13 25.53
C ASP A 586 15.79 -12.56 25.85
N THR A 587 15.70 -13.47 24.88
CA THR A 587 16.04 -14.88 25.08
C THR A 587 17.36 -15.28 24.42
N PHE A 588 17.61 -14.81 23.20
CA PHE A 588 18.69 -15.33 22.35
C PHE A 588 19.87 -14.35 22.20
N ALA A 589 19.67 -13.04 22.37
CA ALA A 589 20.68 -12.00 22.15
C ALA A 589 21.09 -11.27 23.45
N LEU A 590 21.71 -12.00 24.39
CA LEU A 590 22.09 -11.48 25.72
C LEU A 590 23.61 -11.30 25.92
N THR A 591 24.38 -11.07 24.87
CA THR A 591 25.80 -10.68 25.03
C THR A 591 25.88 -9.30 25.68
N GLN A 592 26.58 -9.20 26.81
CA GLN A 592 26.68 -7.98 27.61
C GLN A 592 28.12 -7.48 27.58
N VAL A 593 28.36 -6.33 26.93
CA VAL A 593 29.67 -5.70 26.95
C VAL A 593 29.96 -5.18 28.38
N PRO A 594 31.07 -5.58 29.03
CA PRO A 594 31.41 -5.12 30.38
C PRO A 594 31.55 -3.60 30.47
N SER A 595 31.16 -2.98 31.58
CA SER A 595 31.19 -1.52 31.74
C SER A 595 32.61 -0.97 31.97
N ASP A 596 33.51 -1.79 32.50
CA ASP A 596 34.94 -1.54 32.72
C ASP A 596 35.81 -2.06 31.56
N PHE A 597 35.20 -2.34 30.41
CA PHE A 597 35.85 -2.95 29.26
C PHE A 597 36.97 -2.05 28.70
N ASN A 598 38.21 -2.43 29.02
CA ASN A 598 39.39 -1.76 28.50
C ASN A 598 40.07 -2.64 27.44
N ARG A 599 39.91 -2.27 26.16
CA ARG A 599 40.65 -2.89 25.06
C ARG A 599 42.12 -2.48 25.19
N GLY A 600 42.92 -3.28 25.89
CA GLY A 600 44.37 -3.08 25.95
C GLY A 600 44.97 -3.00 24.53
N PRO A 601 46.10 -2.30 24.34
CA PRO A 601 46.70 -2.11 23.02
C PRO A 601 46.94 -3.47 22.36
N SER A 602 46.40 -3.66 21.15
CA SER A 602 46.57 -4.89 20.39
C SER A 602 47.97 -4.93 19.76
N PRO A 603 48.87 -5.84 20.17
CA PRO A 603 50.15 -6.04 19.47
C PRO A 603 49.97 -6.61 18.05
N PHE A 604 48.75 -6.94 17.64
CA PHE A 604 48.43 -7.45 16.31
C PHE A 604 48.56 -6.37 15.22
N VAL A 605 48.49 -5.09 15.60
CA VAL A 605 48.75 -3.94 14.72
C VAL A 605 50.27 -3.76 14.58
N GLY A 606 50.90 -4.45 13.63
CA GLY A 606 52.22 -4.02 13.12
C GLY A 606 53.25 -5.05 12.67
N ALA A 607 53.03 -6.37 12.80
CA ALA A 607 54.13 -7.32 12.55
C ALA A 607 54.36 -7.71 11.08
N SER A 608 53.38 -7.56 10.18
CA SER A 608 53.56 -7.92 8.76
C SER A 608 52.57 -7.21 7.84
N ARG A 609 53.08 -6.51 6.81
CA ARG A 609 52.32 -6.02 5.64
C ARG A 609 52.14 -7.11 4.56
N ALA A 610 52.33 -8.39 4.91
CA ALA A 610 52.16 -9.47 3.95
C ALA A 610 50.71 -9.50 3.44
N PRO A 611 50.50 -9.65 2.12
CA PRO A 611 49.17 -9.82 1.57
C PRO A 611 48.51 -11.07 2.16
N VAL A 612 47.25 -10.92 2.59
CA VAL A 612 46.39 -12.04 3.02
C VAL A 612 45.54 -12.53 1.85
N PRO A 613 45.04 -13.79 1.88
CA PRO A 613 44.16 -14.30 0.84
C PRO A 613 42.93 -13.42 0.59
N HIS A 614 42.39 -13.43 -0.63
CA HIS A 614 41.16 -12.69 -0.94
C HIS A 614 39.92 -13.28 -0.27
N SER A 615 39.90 -14.60 -0.02
CA SER A 615 38.84 -15.28 0.71
C SER A 615 39.40 -16.36 1.61
N VAL A 616 38.73 -16.59 2.73
CA VAL A 616 39.05 -17.62 3.73
C VAL A 616 37.76 -18.29 4.16
N ASP A 617 37.76 -19.62 4.26
CA ASP A 617 36.65 -20.40 4.80
C ASP A 617 37.21 -21.53 5.67
N TRP A 618 37.25 -21.33 6.99
CA TRP A 618 37.85 -22.29 7.93
C TRP A 618 37.08 -23.61 8.06
N ARG A 619 35.83 -23.68 7.57
CA ARG A 619 35.08 -24.96 7.49
C ARG A 619 35.80 -25.95 6.58
N LYS A 620 36.35 -25.47 5.45
CA LYS A 620 37.08 -26.28 4.47
C LYS A 620 38.43 -26.79 5.00
N HIS A 621 38.90 -26.25 6.11
CA HIS A 621 40.19 -26.59 6.72
C HIS A 621 40.02 -27.33 8.06
N GLY A 622 38.79 -27.67 8.45
CA GLY A 622 38.50 -28.47 9.64
C GLY A 622 38.71 -27.72 10.96
N LEU A 623 38.71 -26.38 10.97
CA LEU A 623 38.84 -25.56 12.18
C LEU A 623 37.50 -25.16 12.80
N VAL A 624 36.37 -25.64 12.24
CA VAL A 624 35.02 -25.24 12.65
C VAL A 624 34.21 -26.50 12.91
N THR A 625 33.64 -26.62 14.11
CA THR A 625 32.70 -27.69 14.48
C THR A 625 31.31 -27.46 13.86
N GLU A 626 30.42 -28.45 13.97
CA GLU A 626 29.01 -28.32 13.60
C GLU A 626 28.32 -27.14 14.29
N VAL A 627 27.31 -26.56 13.64
CA VAL A 627 26.43 -25.54 14.23
C VAL A 627 25.68 -26.15 15.41
N LYS A 628 25.53 -25.37 16.49
CA LYS A 628 24.83 -25.78 17.71
C LYS A 628 23.59 -24.92 17.91
N ASN A 629 22.70 -25.31 18.83
CA ASN A 629 21.51 -24.55 19.18
C ASN A 629 21.58 -24.18 20.68
N GLN A 630 21.58 -22.88 20.99
CA GLN A 630 21.59 -22.38 22.36
C GLN A 630 20.24 -22.56 23.08
N GLY A 631 19.16 -22.81 22.35
CA GLY A 631 17.81 -22.92 22.93
C GLY A 631 17.39 -21.66 23.68
N HIS A 632 16.47 -21.81 24.64
CA HIS A 632 15.93 -20.70 25.43
C HIS A 632 16.87 -20.27 26.58
N CYS A 633 18.12 -19.99 26.25
CA CYS A 633 19.16 -19.56 27.18
C CYS A 633 20.07 -18.54 26.48
N GLY A 634 20.22 -17.35 27.05
CA GLY A 634 21.02 -16.24 26.52
C GLY A 634 22.53 -16.44 26.67
N SER A 635 23.03 -17.51 26.06
CA SER A 635 24.37 -18.04 26.23
C SER A 635 25.23 -17.95 24.97
N CYS A 636 24.82 -17.15 23.97
CA CYS A 636 25.55 -16.95 22.72
C CYS A 636 27.04 -16.58 22.93
N TRP A 637 27.35 -15.82 23.99
CA TRP A 637 28.72 -15.51 24.43
C TRP A 637 29.55 -16.78 24.73
N ALA A 638 28.95 -17.81 25.34
CA ALA A 638 29.64 -19.07 25.66
C ALA A 638 29.92 -19.88 24.39
N PHE A 639 28.97 -19.93 23.46
CA PHE A 639 29.16 -20.59 22.16
C PHE A 639 30.22 -19.90 21.32
N SER A 640 30.21 -18.57 21.26
CA SER A 640 31.22 -17.78 20.57
C SER A 640 32.63 -18.02 21.14
N ALA A 641 32.77 -18.05 22.47
CA ALA A 641 34.05 -18.34 23.13
C ALA A 641 34.52 -19.78 22.89
N ALA A 642 33.65 -20.77 23.08
CA ALA A 642 33.96 -22.18 22.83
C ALA A 642 34.40 -22.39 21.37
N GLY A 643 33.68 -21.82 20.40
CA GLY A 643 34.00 -21.94 18.97
C GLY A 643 35.37 -21.37 18.59
N ALA A 644 35.80 -20.26 19.20
CA ALA A 644 37.15 -19.73 18.97
C ALA A 644 38.23 -20.64 19.57
N LEU A 645 38.00 -21.21 20.75
CA LEU A 645 38.91 -22.17 21.39
C LEU A 645 38.99 -23.49 20.61
N GLU A 646 37.88 -23.97 20.03
CA GLU A 646 37.83 -25.16 19.16
C GLU A 646 38.75 -24.99 17.95
N GLY A 647 38.68 -23.83 17.28
CA GLY A 647 39.55 -23.52 16.14
C GLY A 647 41.03 -23.48 16.52
N GLN A 648 41.37 -22.91 17.68
CA GLN A 648 42.76 -22.91 18.17
C GLN A 648 43.23 -24.30 18.61
N LEU A 649 42.35 -25.12 19.19
CA LEU A 649 42.67 -26.50 19.55
C LEU A 649 43.04 -27.32 18.32
N MET A 650 42.26 -27.21 17.24
CA MET A 650 42.58 -27.85 15.97
C MET A 650 43.92 -27.36 15.42
N LYS A 651 44.14 -26.04 15.43
CA LYS A 651 45.37 -25.45 14.88
C LYS A 651 46.64 -25.83 15.64
N THR A 652 46.56 -25.96 16.96
CA THR A 652 47.73 -26.20 17.83
C THR A 652 47.98 -27.68 18.11
N LYS A 653 46.92 -28.49 18.24
CA LYS A 653 47.00 -29.92 18.60
C LYS A 653 46.57 -30.86 17.47
N GLY A 654 46.05 -30.34 16.36
CA GLY A 654 45.60 -31.15 15.22
C GLY A 654 44.32 -31.95 15.49
N ARG A 655 43.55 -31.58 16.51
CA ARG A 655 42.33 -32.29 16.91
C ARG A 655 41.16 -31.31 17.06
N LEU A 656 40.15 -31.45 16.22
CA LEU A 656 38.89 -30.74 16.37
C LEU A 656 38.02 -31.50 17.39
N VAL A 657 37.80 -30.90 18.56
CA VAL A 657 36.91 -31.43 19.60
C VAL A 657 35.90 -30.36 19.91
N SER A 658 34.63 -30.72 20.05
CA SER A 658 33.64 -29.76 20.48
C SER A 658 33.76 -29.48 21.98
N LEU A 659 33.90 -28.21 22.34
CA LEU A 659 34.08 -27.75 23.72
C LEU A 659 32.73 -27.41 24.34
N SER A 660 32.61 -27.57 25.66
CA SER A 660 31.35 -27.41 26.38
C SER A 660 31.00 -25.93 26.62
N PRO A 661 29.94 -25.39 25.98
CA PRO A 661 29.41 -24.08 26.35
C PRO A 661 28.75 -24.13 27.74
N GLN A 662 28.24 -25.30 28.17
CA GLN A 662 27.63 -25.49 29.48
C GLN A 662 28.63 -25.29 30.62
N ASN A 663 29.85 -25.79 30.45
CA ASN A 663 30.93 -25.56 31.38
C ASN A 663 31.14 -24.05 31.58
N LEU A 664 31.09 -23.25 30.51
CA LEU A 664 31.21 -21.80 30.62
C LEU A 664 29.98 -21.17 31.31
N VAL A 665 28.77 -21.58 30.93
CA VAL A 665 27.50 -21.12 31.52
C VAL A 665 27.48 -21.34 33.02
N ASP A 666 27.87 -22.52 33.49
CA ASP A 666 27.78 -22.90 34.91
C ASP A 666 28.94 -22.37 35.76
N CYS A 667 30.14 -22.22 35.19
CA CYS A 667 31.36 -22.02 35.98
C CYS A 667 31.97 -20.61 35.90
N SER A 668 31.60 -19.78 34.92
CA SER A 668 32.25 -18.47 34.72
C SER A 668 31.54 -17.29 35.42
N TYR A 669 30.67 -17.56 36.39
CA TYR A 669 29.94 -16.53 37.15
C TYR A 669 30.86 -15.56 37.89
N ASP A 670 31.87 -16.08 38.58
CA ASP A 670 32.82 -15.28 39.37
C ASP A 670 33.70 -14.36 38.49
N TYR A 671 33.68 -14.58 37.17
CA TYR A 671 34.41 -13.80 36.17
C TYR A 671 33.54 -12.69 35.54
N GLY A 672 32.27 -12.58 35.94
CA GLY A 672 31.34 -11.53 35.51
C GLY A 672 30.20 -12.00 34.60
N ASN A 673 30.25 -13.23 34.09
CA ASN A 673 29.16 -13.80 33.29
C ASN A 673 27.98 -14.15 34.19
N LYS A 674 26.79 -14.31 33.59
CA LYS A 674 25.53 -14.57 34.32
C LYS A 674 24.77 -15.74 33.73
N GLY A 675 25.47 -16.78 33.30
CA GLY A 675 24.87 -17.99 32.74
C GLY A 675 23.93 -17.70 31.57
N CYS A 676 22.65 -18.04 31.74
CA CYS A 676 21.62 -17.81 30.73
C CYS A 676 21.13 -16.36 30.66
N HIS A 677 21.51 -15.52 31.63
CA HIS A 677 21.17 -14.09 31.68
C HIS A 677 22.24 -13.20 31.05
N GLY A 678 23.11 -13.78 30.20
CA GLY A 678 24.09 -13.05 29.43
C GLY A 678 25.53 -13.09 29.97
N GLY A 679 26.45 -12.61 29.15
CA GLY A 679 27.88 -12.66 29.42
C GLY A 679 28.72 -12.13 28.26
N PHE A 680 30.04 -12.26 28.36
CA PHE A 680 30.99 -11.82 27.35
C PHE A 680 32.15 -12.81 27.16
N MET A 681 32.60 -12.96 25.91
CA MET A 681 33.58 -13.99 25.53
C MET A 681 34.90 -13.87 26.28
N THR A 682 35.33 -12.66 26.66
CA THR A 682 36.62 -12.46 27.34
C THR A 682 36.61 -12.96 28.76
N GLN A 683 35.50 -12.83 29.48
CA GLN A 683 35.33 -13.37 30.82
C GLN A 683 35.33 -14.90 30.79
N ALA A 684 34.75 -15.48 29.73
CA ALA A 684 34.85 -16.92 29.47
C ALA A 684 36.30 -17.36 29.20
N PHE A 685 37.06 -16.61 28.41
CA PHE A 685 38.48 -16.91 28.19
C PHE A 685 39.32 -16.78 29.46
N GLU A 686 39.08 -15.77 30.29
CA GLU A 686 39.78 -15.60 31.57
C GLU A 686 39.51 -16.77 32.50
N TYR A 687 38.26 -17.22 32.61
CA TYR A 687 37.90 -18.45 33.34
C TYR A 687 38.73 -19.66 32.88
N VAL A 688 38.82 -19.92 31.57
CA VAL A 688 39.58 -21.06 31.03
C VAL A 688 41.09 -20.91 31.25
N ILE A 689 41.62 -19.68 31.27
CA ILE A 689 43.03 -19.40 31.57
C ILE A 689 43.33 -19.74 33.03
N GLU A 690 42.54 -19.21 33.97
CA GLU A 690 42.80 -19.36 35.40
C GLU A 690 42.54 -20.78 35.91
N THR A 691 41.47 -21.43 35.42
CA THR A 691 41.17 -22.84 35.78
C THR A 691 42.07 -23.84 35.05
N GLY A 692 42.81 -23.39 34.04
CA GLY A 692 43.77 -24.20 33.29
C GLY A 692 43.14 -25.13 32.25
N GLY A 693 41.83 -25.06 32.01
CA GLY A 693 41.17 -25.92 31.03
C GLY A 693 39.66 -25.72 30.86
N ILE A 694 39.12 -26.42 29.87
CA ILE A 694 37.68 -26.53 29.56
C ILE A 694 37.35 -27.95 29.11
N ASP A 695 36.17 -28.44 29.52
CA ASP A 695 35.69 -29.78 29.19
C ASP A 695 35.14 -29.88 27.77
N SER A 696 35.03 -31.11 27.26
CA SER A 696 34.37 -31.36 25.98
C SER A 696 32.84 -31.30 26.15
N ASP A 697 32.13 -30.94 25.08
CA ASP A 697 30.66 -30.98 25.06
C ASP A 697 30.12 -32.41 25.26
N PHE A 698 30.94 -33.43 24.98
CA PHE A 698 30.57 -34.83 25.28
C PHE A 698 30.62 -35.15 26.78
N SER A 699 31.62 -34.66 27.50
CA SER A 699 31.81 -34.91 28.94
C SER A 699 30.96 -33.98 29.81
N TYR A 700 30.65 -32.78 29.32
CA TYR A 700 29.79 -31.81 29.99
C TYR A 700 28.76 -31.25 28.99
N PRO A 701 27.67 -32.00 28.71
CA PRO A 701 26.70 -31.65 27.68
C PRO A 701 25.92 -30.37 27.95
N TYR A 702 25.59 -29.66 26.88
CA TYR A 702 24.72 -28.48 26.93
C TYR A 702 23.26 -28.82 27.25
N THR A 703 22.69 -28.11 28.23
CA THR A 703 21.33 -28.34 28.76
C THR A 703 20.39 -27.14 28.60
N ALA A 704 20.88 -26.01 28.07
CA ALA A 704 20.13 -24.76 27.89
C ALA A 704 19.49 -24.22 29.19
N MET A 705 20.11 -24.52 30.34
CA MET A 705 19.71 -24.02 31.65
C MET A 705 20.94 -23.86 32.54
N GLU A 706 20.82 -23.04 33.59
CA GLU A 706 21.89 -22.85 34.56
C GLU A 706 21.99 -24.07 35.49
N GLY A 707 23.17 -24.64 35.60
CA GLY A 707 23.50 -25.77 36.46
C GLY A 707 24.51 -25.44 37.54
N GLN A 708 24.81 -26.43 38.37
CA GLN A 708 25.99 -26.34 39.26
C GLN A 708 27.26 -26.60 38.44
N CYS A 709 28.29 -25.77 38.65
CA CYS A 709 29.59 -25.98 38.04
C CYS A 709 30.18 -27.35 38.41
N ASN A 710 30.32 -28.22 37.41
CA ASN A 710 30.86 -29.58 37.54
C ASN A 710 32.12 -29.79 36.70
N TYR A 711 32.93 -28.74 36.52
CA TYR A 711 34.19 -28.83 35.76
C TYR A 711 35.15 -29.87 36.38
N ASP A 712 35.70 -30.75 35.55
CA ASP A 712 36.67 -31.77 35.96
C ASP A 712 38.00 -31.62 35.20
N ALA A 713 38.98 -31.04 35.88
CA ALA A 713 40.32 -30.83 35.34
C ALA A 713 41.03 -32.12 34.85
N THR A 714 40.60 -33.30 35.29
CA THR A 714 41.20 -34.58 34.87
C THR A 714 40.76 -35.03 33.48
N ILE A 715 39.62 -34.52 32.99
CA ILE A 715 39.05 -34.85 31.68
C ILE A 715 39.00 -33.65 30.72
N SER A 716 39.51 -32.49 31.15
CA SER A 716 39.67 -31.30 30.33
C SER A 716 40.39 -31.59 29.00
N VAL A 717 39.87 -31.04 27.90
CA VAL A 717 40.33 -31.36 26.54
C VAL A 717 41.06 -30.21 25.85
N ALA A 718 40.91 -28.99 26.35
CA ALA A 718 41.53 -27.79 25.83
C ALA A 718 41.87 -26.82 26.97
N ASN A 719 42.82 -25.92 26.72
CA ASN A 719 43.18 -24.85 27.63
C ASN A 719 43.42 -23.56 26.82
N CYS A 720 43.44 -22.44 27.53
CA CYS A 720 43.73 -21.13 26.96
C CYS A 720 44.91 -20.53 27.74
N SER A 721 45.92 -20.00 27.03
CA SER A 721 47.04 -19.33 27.69
C SER A 721 46.86 -17.82 27.76
N SER A 722 46.15 -17.23 26.80
CA SER A 722 45.86 -15.80 26.74
C SER A 722 44.86 -15.49 25.62
N TYR A 723 44.10 -14.41 25.75
CA TYR A 723 43.35 -13.79 24.65
C TYR A 723 43.95 -12.44 24.22
N ARG A 724 43.52 -11.94 23.08
CA ARG A 724 43.91 -10.63 22.53
C ARG A 724 42.70 -9.93 21.93
N PHE A 725 42.66 -8.60 22.04
CA PHE A 725 41.68 -7.79 21.33
C PHE A 725 42.20 -7.36 19.97
N LEU A 726 41.28 -7.14 19.04
CA LEU A 726 41.53 -6.36 17.83
C LEU A 726 41.13 -4.90 18.06
N PRO A 727 41.73 -3.95 17.30
CA PRO A 727 41.27 -2.58 17.31
C PRO A 727 39.77 -2.50 17.01
N GLU A 728 39.08 -1.62 17.72
CA GLU A 728 37.64 -1.40 17.54
C GLU A 728 37.35 -0.82 16.16
N GLY A 729 36.35 -1.39 15.46
CA GLY A 729 35.94 -0.94 14.13
C GLY A 729 36.93 -1.18 12.99
N ASP A 730 38.05 -1.88 13.23
CA ASP A 730 39.07 -2.16 12.20
C ASP A 730 38.81 -3.52 11.53
N GLU A 731 37.97 -3.49 10.50
CA GLU A 731 37.64 -4.66 9.66
C GLU A 731 38.86 -5.26 8.95
N GLU A 732 39.86 -4.44 8.63
CA GLU A 732 41.11 -4.90 8.02
C GLU A 732 41.99 -5.66 9.01
N ALA A 733 42.01 -5.27 10.28
CA ALA A 733 42.63 -6.04 11.35
C ALA A 733 41.89 -7.38 11.59
N LEU A 734 40.56 -7.39 11.54
CA LEU A 734 39.75 -8.61 11.61
C LEU A 734 40.05 -9.56 10.43
N LYS A 735 40.13 -9.03 9.21
CA LYS A 735 40.48 -9.79 8.00
C LYS A 735 41.82 -10.49 8.15
N ARG A 736 42.83 -9.75 8.63
CA ARG A 736 44.18 -10.29 8.90
C ARG A 736 44.17 -11.32 10.02
N ALA A 737 43.42 -11.07 11.10
CA ALA A 737 43.29 -12.02 12.20
C ALA A 737 42.65 -13.33 11.74
N LEU A 738 41.58 -13.27 10.95
CA LEU A 738 40.95 -14.46 10.37
C LEU A 738 41.90 -15.22 9.46
N ALA A 739 42.70 -14.53 8.64
CA ALA A 739 43.67 -15.16 7.76
C ALA A 739 44.82 -15.84 8.50
N MET A 740 45.34 -15.22 9.57
CA MET A 740 46.58 -15.62 10.22
C MET A 740 46.36 -16.43 11.50
N VAL A 741 45.27 -16.19 12.23
CA VAL A 741 44.99 -16.77 13.55
C VAL A 741 43.99 -17.91 13.46
N GLY A 742 42.90 -17.77 12.71
CA GLY A 742 41.80 -18.74 12.66
C GLY A 742 40.46 -18.10 12.97
N PRO A 743 39.43 -18.88 13.35
CA PRO A 743 38.14 -18.34 13.80
C PRO A 743 38.27 -17.35 14.97
N ILE A 744 37.48 -16.27 14.93
CA ILE A 744 37.52 -15.15 15.90
C ILE A 744 36.13 -14.91 16.47
N SER A 745 36.02 -14.87 17.81
CA SER A 745 34.79 -14.44 18.48
C SER A 745 34.52 -12.96 18.20
N VAL A 746 33.31 -12.64 17.75
CA VAL A 746 32.85 -11.28 17.49
C VAL A 746 31.47 -11.06 18.10
N ALA A 747 31.10 -9.81 18.32
CA ALA A 747 29.76 -9.45 18.73
C ALA A 747 29.14 -8.56 17.65
N ILE A 748 27.84 -8.74 17.40
CA ILE A 748 27.06 -8.03 16.39
C ILE A 748 25.78 -7.46 17.00
N ASP A 749 25.17 -6.52 16.30
CA ASP A 749 23.81 -6.07 16.57
C ASP A 749 22.83 -6.99 15.85
N ALA A 750 22.13 -7.83 16.61
CA ALA A 750 21.09 -8.73 16.14
C ALA A 750 19.68 -8.18 16.41
N SER A 751 19.53 -6.87 16.68
CA SER A 751 18.23 -6.26 17.04
C SER A 751 17.24 -6.22 15.88
N GLN A 752 17.73 -6.28 14.64
CA GLN A 752 16.90 -6.12 13.46
C GLN A 752 16.14 -7.42 13.13
N PRO A 753 14.81 -7.37 12.89
CA PRO A 753 14.02 -8.53 12.48
C PRO A 753 14.58 -9.28 11.26
N GLN A 754 15.24 -8.56 10.34
CA GLN A 754 15.90 -9.10 9.14
C GLN A 754 17.00 -10.09 9.49
N PHE A 755 17.70 -9.88 10.60
CA PHE A 755 18.70 -10.83 11.06
C PHE A 755 18.06 -12.13 11.58
N HIS A 756 16.90 -12.05 12.24
CA HIS A 756 16.22 -13.21 12.84
C HIS A 756 15.75 -14.21 11.78
N PHE A 757 15.32 -13.70 10.62
CA PHE A 757 14.78 -14.49 9.52
C PHE A 757 15.73 -14.63 8.34
N TYR A 758 16.99 -14.20 8.47
CA TYR A 758 17.98 -14.33 7.40
C TYR A 758 18.09 -15.77 6.90
N ARG A 759 18.00 -15.95 5.57
CA ARG A 759 18.10 -17.27 4.91
C ARG A 759 19.38 -17.41 4.10
N SER A 760 19.67 -16.44 3.23
CA SER A 760 20.78 -16.53 2.27
C SER A 760 21.13 -15.19 1.67
N GLY A 761 22.38 -15.04 1.19
CA GLY A 761 22.87 -13.82 0.53
C GLY A 761 23.96 -13.13 1.36
N VAL A 762 24.16 -11.83 1.12
CA VAL A 762 25.01 -10.97 1.96
C VAL A 762 24.09 -10.08 2.77
N TYR A 763 24.01 -10.34 4.08
CA TYR A 763 23.19 -9.54 4.99
C TYR A 763 23.76 -8.12 5.13
N HIS A 764 22.95 -7.11 4.83
CA HIS A 764 23.31 -5.70 4.97
C HIS A 764 22.06 -4.89 5.30
N ASP A 765 22.06 -4.20 6.45
CA ASP A 765 20.94 -3.38 6.91
C ASP A 765 21.44 -2.02 7.38
N ALA A 766 20.93 -0.94 6.77
CA ALA A 766 21.33 0.43 7.08
C ALA A 766 20.92 0.88 8.50
N SER A 767 19.98 0.18 9.13
CA SER A 767 19.52 0.44 10.50
C SER A 767 20.36 -0.28 11.57
N CYS A 768 21.28 -1.16 11.17
CA CYS A 768 22.17 -1.88 12.07
C CYS A 768 23.09 -0.89 12.83
N THR A 769 23.24 -1.10 14.13
CA THR A 769 23.98 -0.18 15.01
C THR A 769 25.29 -0.79 15.51
N GLN A 770 26.13 0.04 16.12
CA GLN A 770 27.34 -0.43 16.83
C GLN A 770 27.02 -0.96 18.25
N LYS A 771 25.75 -1.02 18.65
CA LYS A 771 25.32 -1.55 19.95
C LYS A 771 25.12 -3.05 19.84
N VAL A 772 26.20 -3.78 20.00
CA VAL A 772 26.21 -5.24 19.91
C VAL A 772 25.47 -5.89 21.08
N ASN A 773 24.70 -6.93 20.79
CA ASN A 773 23.93 -7.71 21.77
C ASN A 773 24.00 -9.23 21.52
N HIS A 774 24.61 -9.68 20.42
CA HIS A 774 24.71 -11.09 20.09
C HIS A 774 26.14 -11.54 19.81
N GLY A 775 26.56 -12.64 20.42
CA GLY A 775 27.91 -13.18 20.33
C GLY A 775 27.96 -14.30 19.30
N VAL A 776 28.78 -14.14 18.26
CA VAL A 776 28.89 -15.06 17.12
C VAL A 776 30.36 -15.36 16.81
N LEU A 777 30.63 -16.28 15.89
CA LEU A 777 31.99 -16.65 15.52
C LEU A 777 32.25 -16.33 14.05
N ALA A 778 33.16 -15.39 13.78
CA ALA A 778 33.66 -15.18 12.43
C ALA A 778 34.60 -16.32 12.06
N VAL A 779 34.31 -17.03 10.96
CA VAL A 779 35.05 -18.21 10.49
C VAL A 779 35.65 -18.03 9.09
N GLY A 780 35.49 -16.85 8.50
CA GLY A 780 35.99 -16.57 7.15
C GLY A 780 35.52 -15.22 6.62
N TYR A 781 35.86 -14.97 5.36
CA TYR A 781 35.44 -13.79 4.58
C TYR A 781 35.56 -14.08 3.09
N GLY A 782 34.87 -13.31 2.26
CA GLY A 782 34.94 -13.40 0.81
C GLY A 782 34.14 -12.31 0.11
N THR A 783 33.85 -12.52 -1.17
CA THR A 783 33.02 -11.65 -1.99
C THR A 783 31.98 -12.50 -2.71
N LEU A 784 30.72 -12.07 -2.71
CA LEU A 784 29.61 -12.71 -3.40
C LEU A 784 28.89 -11.63 -4.23
N ASP A 785 28.76 -11.84 -5.54
CA ASP A 785 28.08 -10.93 -6.47
C ASP A 785 28.53 -9.45 -6.40
N GLY A 786 29.80 -9.23 -6.05
CA GLY A 786 30.39 -7.90 -5.93
C GLY A 786 30.40 -7.33 -4.50
N GLU A 787 29.70 -7.98 -3.56
CA GLU A 787 29.60 -7.58 -2.16
C GLU A 787 30.57 -8.37 -1.27
N ASP A 788 31.41 -7.68 -0.52
CA ASP A 788 32.31 -8.28 0.46
C ASP A 788 31.52 -8.72 1.71
N TYR A 789 31.86 -9.89 2.26
CA TYR A 789 31.13 -10.45 3.41
C TYR A 789 32.04 -11.11 4.44
N TRP A 790 31.55 -11.14 5.68
CA TRP A 790 32.07 -11.99 6.76
C TRP A 790 31.31 -13.31 6.80
N LEU A 791 32.03 -14.43 6.82
CA LEU A 791 31.41 -15.74 7.03
C LEU A 791 31.26 -15.97 8.53
N VAL A 792 30.03 -15.88 9.03
CA VAL A 792 29.72 -15.95 10.46
C VAL A 792 28.99 -17.25 10.78
N LYS A 793 29.49 -17.97 11.80
CA LYS A 793 28.80 -19.09 12.43
C LYS A 793 27.95 -18.53 13.57
N ASN A 794 26.64 -18.73 13.45
CA ASN A 794 25.66 -18.49 14.50
C ASN A 794 25.38 -19.78 15.26
#